data_AF-A0A1V2RK44-F1
#
_entry.id   AF-A0A1V2RK44-F1
#
_cell.length_a   1.000
_cell.length_b   1.000
_cell.length_c   1.000
_cell.angle_alpha   90.00
_cell.angle_beta   90.00
_cell.angle_gamma   90.00
#
_symmetry.space_group_name_H-M   'P 1'
#
loop_
_entity.id
_entity.type
_entity.pdbx_description
1 polymer ?
#
loop_
_entity_poly.entity_id
_entity_poly.type
_entity_poly.pdbx_seq_one_letter_code
_entity_poly.pdbx_strand_id
1 'polypeptide(L)'
;MPEESRGPDYPRLVADLKKLREKGLTQVRRHRFDALEKAARLSGLVPSATPSSQTAIENLLRMAVSGIGGGELGDAAEYTFGLAPGTRAWPAQQRRKKAAEQCGVTTDHFRKTYEVTICEQVAEEILAALAARAPAPEPDRAPAPAPQAEGAVPVPLPGPAPEAGGRAVHTAVGPGLLLDRLADAVRVVIVDPVHRDLAELLERALLRKRERYGEAAFWDELCVVFLTDDLLHLVRDDLTAQFPDPEAAARERRQRAALARRTVMSLLLRRGVPGRWKVYAHRGLMPLQGAVLRMGDGRVFVQLAASPSHLAGPEAPRVEFEDLPDQRFESIFNEIVEHGEEDHEVVLVGRPTWDGGSFSCYGARFRRGVMIPHQNTHDWLPAVIVITWRRREDQVEPLLEINTPKNSTRELGKVSHLSGYINQRDHGTRDRADSGRAPSHFLLGRDTAEAAVRRELIDELGVHHPRGAPRLTGTVPFYYPDKENLYFYIFETELSAETGFVPSVQMHAWTVGDLLRVREHQVLGNAVLALTDEHLTAAQRAIAGRIASLNLLLHGHAALAERVAECPPRERARQQLADELRPLVDASELSRYSAGRELHLAGLAGLQYRSFFTDILPVYAAVGVASAARVLSELADDPVRRRAVLDLKSCYESEDMVTALPIEV
;
A
#
# COMPACT_ATOMS: atom_id res chain seq x y z
N MET A 1 22.64 -15.37 -26.63
CA MET A 1 23.19 -15.75 -25.30
C MET A 1 22.70 -17.17 -24.99
N PRO A 2 23.53 -18.08 -24.46
CA PRO A 2 23.07 -19.44 -24.13
C PRO A 2 22.05 -19.40 -22.99
N GLU A 3 21.12 -20.37 -22.99
CA GLU A 3 20.09 -20.61 -21.95
C GLU A 3 20.63 -20.72 -20.51
N GLU A 4 21.94 -20.88 -20.36
CA GLU A 4 22.63 -20.98 -19.06
C GLU A 4 22.65 -19.66 -18.26
N SER A 5 22.44 -18.51 -18.89
CA SER A 5 22.47 -17.19 -18.23
C SER A 5 21.16 -16.78 -17.51
N ARG A 6 20.03 -17.46 -17.79
CA ARG A 6 18.74 -17.13 -17.17
C ARG A 6 18.68 -17.73 -15.76
N GLY A 7 18.32 -16.97 -14.73
CA GLY A 7 18.18 -17.47 -13.35
C GLY A 7 17.16 -18.62 -13.20
N PRO A 8 17.15 -19.34 -12.07
CA PRO A 8 16.11 -20.34 -11.80
C PRO A 8 14.73 -19.66 -11.70
N ASP A 9 13.68 -20.33 -12.21
CA ASP A 9 12.31 -19.82 -12.10
C ASP A 9 11.70 -20.14 -10.72
N TYR A 10 10.73 -19.33 -10.32
CA TYR A 10 10.05 -19.44 -9.02
C TYR A 10 9.34 -20.80 -8.82
N PRO A 11 8.54 -21.32 -9.77
CA PRO A 11 7.85 -22.60 -9.58
C PRO A 11 8.80 -23.78 -9.38
N ARG A 12 9.95 -23.82 -10.07
CA ARG A 12 10.95 -24.89 -9.90
C ARG A 12 11.67 -24.77 -8.56
N LEU A 13 11.94 -23.56 -8.08
CA LEU A 13 12.49 -23.36 -6.73
C LEU A 13 11.54 -23.87 -5.65
N VAL A 14 10.26 -23.52 -5.73
CA VAL A 14 9.24 -24.01 -4.77
C VAL A 14 9.13 -25.53 -4.81
N ALA A 15 9.20 -26.15 -6.00
CA ALA A 15 9.19 -27.61 -6.14
C ALA A 15 10.40 -28.27 -5.48
N ASP A 16 11.60 -27.73 -5.70
CA ASP A 16 12.83 -28.21 -5.07
C ASP A 16 12.81 -28.03 -3.55
N LEU A 17 12.28 -26.91 -3.05
CA LEU A 17 12.13 -26.66 -1.61
C LEU A 17 11.15 -27.62 -0.95
N LYS A 18 10.00 -27.91 -1.58
CA LYS A 18 9.04 -28.92 -1.09
C LYS A 18 9.69 -30.30 -1.02
N LYS A 19 10.43 -30.68 -2.07
CA LYS A 19 11.19 -31.92 -2.12
C LYS A 19 12.27 -31.96 -1.03
N LEU A 20 12.97 -30.86 -0.80
CA LEU A 20 14.03 -30.76 0.19
C LEU A 20 13.45 -30.84 1.61
N ARG A 21 12.32 -30.18 1.87
CA ARG A 21 11.57 -30.31 3.12
C ARG A 21 11.23 -31.76 3.42
N GLU A 22 10.85 -32.54 2.41
CA GLU A 22 10.48 -33.95 2.59
C GLU A 22 11.67 -34.86 2.82
N LYS A 23 12.74 -34.68 2.03
CA LYS A 23 13.92 -35.56 2.08
C LYS A 23 14.92 -35.16 3.16
N GLY A 24 14.95 -33.89 3.55
CA GLY A 24 15.87 -33.29 4.53
C GLY A 24 17.27 -33.01 3.96
N LEU A 25 18.00 -32.12 4.65
CA LEU A 25 19.33 -31.65 4.26
C LEU A 25 20.38 -32.77 4.17
N THR A 26 20.21 -33.87 4.91
CA THR A 26 21.13 -35.02 4.88
C THR A 26 21.07 -35.81 3.56
N GLN A 27 19.97 -35.68 2.81
CA GLN A 27 19.74 -36.42 1.57
C GLN A 27 20.06 -35.61 0.31
N VAL A 28 20.61 -34.40 0.44
CA VAL A 28 20.92 -33.52 -0.72
C VAL A 28 21.85 -34.20 -1.74
N ARG A 29 22.74 -35.08 -1.30
CA ARG A 29 23.64 -35.83 -2.21
C ARG A 29 22.95 -36.95 -2.98
N ARG A 30 21.78 -37.41 -2.54
CA ARG A 30 21.06 -38.55 -3.11
C ARG A 30 19.88 -38.15 -3.99
N HIS A 31 19.57 -36.85 -4.05
CA HIS A 31 18.47 -36.31 -4.83
C HIS A 31 18.95 -35.07 -5.58
N ARG A 32 18.45 -34.89 -6.81
CA ARG A 32 18.71 -33.67 -7.60
C ARG A 32 17.77 -32.54 -7.19
N PHE A 33 18.33 -31.34 -7.07
CA PHE A 33 17.64 -30.09 -6.79
C PHE A 33 18.13 -29.04 -7.77
N ASP A 34 17.78 -29.20 -9.04
CA ASP A 34 18.41 -28.48 -10.15
C ASP A 34 18.25 -26.95 -10.04
N ALA A 35 17.12 -26.46 -9.52
CA ALA A 35 16.87 -25.04 -9.32
C ALA A 35 17.64 -24.49 -8.10
N LEU A 36 17.69 -25.23 -7.00
CA LEU A 36 18.49 -24.84 -5.82
C LEU A 36 19.99 -24.92 -6.08
N GLU A 37 20.45 -25.89 -6.85
CA GLU A 37 21.85 -25.99 -7.27
C GLU A 37 22.24 -24.82 -8.18
N LYS A 38 21.36 -24.45 -9.12
CA LYS A 38 21.58 -23.29 -9.99
C LYS A 38 21.56 -21.98 -9.19
N ALA A 39 20.60 -21.81 -8.28
CA ALA A 39 20.55 -20.67 -7.37
C ALA A 39 21.82 -20.57 -6.51
N ALA A 40 22.26 -21.69 -5.92
CA ALA A 40 23.45 -21.73 -5.09
C ALA A 40 24.72 -21.31 -5.88
N ARG A 41 24.86 -21.74 -7.14
CA ARG A 41 25.96 -21.31 -8.01
C ARG A 41 25.92 -19.82 -8.32
N LEU A 42 24.75 -19.30 -8.68
CA LEU A 42 24.57 -17.88 -9.02
C LEU A 42 24.69 -16.97 -7.79
N SER A 43 24.41 -17.49 -6.59
CA SER A 43 24.47 -16.71 -5.36
C SER A 43 25.86 -16.23 -5.02
N GLY A 44 26.93 -16.84 -5.55
CA GLY A 44 28.33 -16.45 -5.28
C GLY A 44 28.71 -16.47 -3.80
N LEU A 45 27.95 -17.14 -2.94
CA LEU A 45 28.19 -17.26 -1.49
C LEU A 45 29.28 -18.29 -1.15
N VAL A 46 29.98 -18.78 -2.16
CA VAL A 46 30.99 -19.84 -2.07
C VAL A 46 32.16 -19.50 -3.00
N PRO A 47 33.42 -19.46 -2.51
CA PRO A 47 34.61 -19.32 -3.35
C PRO A 47 34.72 -20.48 -4.35
N SER A 48 35.15 -20.21 -5.58
CA SER A 48 35.23 -21.16 -6.71
C SER A 48 36.22 -22.33 -6.54
N ALA A 49 36.60 -22.68 -5.32
CA ALA A 49 37.30 -23.92 -4.98
C ALA A 49 36.37 -24.78 -4.11
N THR A 50 35.64 -25.68 -4.78
CA THR A 50 34.60 -26.62 -4.30
C THR A 50 34.39 -26.81 -2.79
N PRO A 51 33.14 -26.58 -2.32
CA PRO A 51 32.46 -27.42 -1.34
C PRO A 51 31.23 -28.09 -1.97
N SER A 52 30.87 -29.27 -1.47
CA SER A 52 29.77 -30.11 -2.02
C SER A 52 28.46 -29.32 -2.24
N SER A 53 27.68 -29.66 -3.28
CA SER A 53 26.37 -29.03 -3.60
C SER A 53 25.47 -28.87 -2.37
N GLN A 54 25.57 -29.78 -1.42
CA GLN A 54 24.90 -29.75 -0.12
C GLN A 54 25.24 -28.53 0.75
N THR A 55 26.51 -28.16 0.89
CA THR A 55 26.93 -27.00 1.70
C THR A 55 26.51 -25.69 1.04
N ALA A 56 26.57 -25.63 -0.29
CA ALA A 56 26.14 -24.46 -1.04
C ALA A 56 24.62 -24.24 -0.93
N ILE A 57 23.82 -25.31 -1.06
CA ILE A 57 22.36 -25.27 -0.87
C ILE A 57 22.02 -24.90 0.58
N GLU A 58 22.72 -25.46 1.56
CA GLU A 58 22.47 -25.12 2.97
C GLU A 58 22.77 -23.65 3.28
N ASN A 59 23.90 -23.12 2.80
CA ASN A 59 24.23 -21.71 3.00
C ASN A 59 23.25 -20.77 2.29
N LEU A 60 22.81 -21.14 1.09
CA LEU A 60 21.76 -20.44 0.36
C LEU A 60 20.46 -20.39 1.19
N LEU A 61 20.06 -21.52 1.78
CA LEU A 61 18.86 -21.60 2.61
C LEU A 61 19.00 -20.83 3.91
N ARG A 62 20.17 -20.84 4.56
CA ARG A 62 20.42 -20.02 5.76
C ARG A 62 20.26 -18.54 5.45
N MET A 63 20.87 -18.07 4.36
CA MET A 63 20.68 -16.69 3.91
C MET A 63 19.21 -16.38 3.66
N ALA A 64 18.51 -17.22 2.90
CA ALA A 64 17.11 -16.99 2.55
C ALA A 64 16.20 -17.00 3.79
N VAL A 65 16.39 -17.95 4.71
CA VAL A 65 15.63 -18.02 5.97
C VAL A 65 15.96 -16.84 6.89
N SER A 66 17.20 -16.39 6.94
CA SER A 66 17.54 -15.14 7.65
C SER A 66 16.91 -13.90 6.99
N GLY A 67 16.69 -13.92 5.67
CA GLY A 67 16.00 -12.86 4.91
C GLY A 67 14.52 -12.69 5.27
N ILE A 68 13.86 -13.77 5.73
CA ILE A 68 12.45 -13.75 6.17
C ILE A 68 12.24 -12.83 7.40
N GLY A 69 13.30 -12.50 8.14
CA GLY A 69 13.25 -11.43 9.16
C GLY A 69 13.06 -11.89 10.60
N GLY A 70 13.40 -13.13 10.95
CA GLY A 70 13.24 -13.65 12.31
C GLY A 70 11.77 -13.84 12.73
N GLY A 71 11.53 -14.08 14.03
CA GLY A 71 10.18 -14.32 14.57
C GLY A 71 9.64 -15.72 14.28
N GLU A 72 8.37 -15.97 14.63
CA GLU A 72 7.78 -17.33 14.63
C GLU A 72 7.87 -18.03 13.27
N LEU A 73 7.73 -17.28 12.16
CA LEU A 73 7.78 -17.82 10.81
C LEU A 73 9.22 -18.13 10.36
N GLY A 74 10.19 -17.28 10.73
CA GLY A 74 11.61 -17.54 10.51
C GLY A 74 12.10 -18.75 11.29
N ASP A 75 11.76 -18.83 12.58
CA ASP A 75 12.07 -19.96 13.45
C ASP A 75 11.43 -21.25 12.93
N ALA A 76 10.16 -21.19 12.53
CA ALA A 76 9.48 -22.31 11.90
C ALA A 76 10.12 -22.72 10.57
N ALA A 77 10.63 -21.79 9.76
CA ALA A 77 11.37 -22.09 8.55
C ALA A 77 12.71 -22.79 8.87
N GLU A 78 13.43 -22.36 9.91
CA GLU A 78 14.64 -23.05 10.38
C GLU A 78 14.36 -24.50 10.78
N TYR A 79 13.30 -24.73 11.54
CA TYR A 79 12.88 -26.09 11.91
C TYR A 79 12.38 -26.89 10.71
N THR A 80 11.66 -26.27 9.77
CA THR A 80 11.12 -26.93 8.57
C THR A 80 12.23 -27.53 7.70
N PHE A 81 13.29 -26.76 7.46
CA PHE A 81 14.42 -27.19 6.65
C PHE A 81 15.54 -27.88 7.45
N GLY A 82 15.47 -27.89 8.78
CA GLY A 82 16.47 -28.53 9.63
C GLY A 82 17.76 -27.71 9.78
N LEU A 83 17.63 -26.39 9.71
CA LEU A 83 18.71 -25.41 9.86
C LEU A 83 18.98 -25.04 11.31
N ALA A 84 17.97 -25.17 12.19
CA ALA A 84 18.10 -24.95 13.62
C ALA A 84 19.13 -25.92 14.23
N PRO A 85 19.93 -25.49 15.24
CA PRO A 85 20.97 -26.32 15.85
C PRO A 85 20.45 -27.70 16.30
N GLY A 86 21.14 -28.77 15.90
CA GLY A 86 20.79 -30.15 16.27
C GLY A 86 19.63 -30.78 15.48
N THR A 87 18.96 -30.05 14.58
CA THR A 87 17.76 -30.54 13.86
C THR A 87 18.05 -31.13 12.49
N ARG A 88 19.29 -31.03 12.01
CA ARG A 88 19.74 -31.47 10.67
C ARG A 88 19.29 -32.89 10.30
N ALA A 89 19.39 -33.82 11.24
CA ALA A 89 19.12 -35.25 11.03
C ALA A 89 17.70 -35.67 11.43
N TRP A 90 16.85 -34.74 11.88
CA TRP A 90 15.50 -35.07 12.32
C TRP A 90 14.65 -35.60 11.15
N PRO A 91 13.75 -36.57 11.36
CA PRO A 91 12.74 -36.93 10.38
C PRO A 91 11.84 -35.75 10.01
N ALA A 92 11.34 -35.71 8.77
CA ALA A 92 10.48 -34.62 8.29
C ALA A 92 9.24 -34.39 9.16
N GLN A 93 8.67 -35.46 9.73
CA GLN A 93 7.52 -35.36 10.63
C GLN A 93 7.87 -34.65 11.96
N GLN A 94 9.07 -34.87 12.50
CA GLN A 94 9.52 -34.22 13.74
C GLN A 94 9.85 -32.74 13.50
N ARG A 95 10.49 -32.42 12.36
CA ARG A 95 10.71 -31.03 11.91
C ARG A 95 9.39 -30.27 11.76
N ARG A 96 8.42 -30.86 11.05
CA ARG A 96 7.07 -30.28 10.91
C ARG A 96 6.38 -30.07 12.24
N LYS A 97 6.44 -31.06 13.14
CA LYS A 97 5.84 -30.95 14.47
C LYS A 97 6.44 -29.77 15.24
N LYS A 98 7.77 -29.63 15.23
CA LYS A 98 8.45 -28.56 15.93
C LYS A 98 8.21 -27.18 15.31
N ALA A 99 8.17 -27.10 13.99
CA ALA A 99 7.82 -25.88 13.27
C ALA A 99 6.37 -25.43 13.56
N ALA A 100 5.42 -26.38 13.61
CA ALA A 100 4.04 -26.09 14.00
C ALA A 100 3.94 -25.57 15.45
N GLU A 101 4.74 -26.13 16.37
CA GLU A 101 4.86 -25.62 17.74
C GLU A 101 5.39 -24.18 17.79
N GLN A 102 6.33 -23.79 16.91
CA GLN A 102 6.84 -22.41 16.86
C GLN A 102 5.80 -21.39 16.38
N CYS A 103 4.90 -21.79 15.48
CA CYS A 103 3.80 -20.94 15.01
C CYS A 103 2.52 -21.05 15.86
N GLY A 104 2.53 -21.79 16.98
CA GLY A 104 1.34 -21.95 17.83
C GLY A 104 0.16 -22.69 17.16
N VAL A 105 0.38 -23.47 16.09
CA VAL A 105 -0.67 -24.14 15.31
C VAL A 105 -0.60 -25.66 15.35
N THR A 106 -1.69 -26.33 14.96
CA THR A 106 -1.69 -27.78 14.80
C THR A 106 -0.81 -28.23 13.63
N THR A 107 -0.28 -29.44 13.70
CA THR A 107 0.59 -29.99 12.65
C THR A 107 -0.12 -30.15 11.30
N ASP A 108 -1.44 -30.38 11.29
CA ASP A 108 -2.23 -30.45 10.05
C ASP A 108 -2.48 -29.06 9.45
N HIS A 109 -2.75 -28.05 10.27
CA HIS A 109 -2.90 -26.67 9.80
C HIS A 109 -1.57 -26.12 9.28
N PHE A 110 -0.48 -26.39 10.00
CA PHE A 110 0.87 -26.07 9.52
C PHE A 110 1.15 -26.68 8.15
N ARG A 111 0.82 -27.97 7.96
CA ARG A 111 1.02 -28.67 6.68
C ARG A 111 0.27 -28.04 5.51
N LYS A 112 -0.97 -27.60 5.74
CA LYS A 112 -1.86 -27.08 4.69
C LYS A 112 -1.56 -25.63 4.33
N THR A 113 -1.11 -24.83 5.30
CA THR A 113 -1.00 -23.38 5.16
C THR A 113 0.44 -22.92 5.31
N TYR A 114 0.99 -22.97 6.53
CA TYR A 114 2.30 -22.40 6.86
C TYR A 114 3.47 -23.04 6.10
N GLU A 115 3.45 -24.36 5.90
CA GLU A 115 4.52 -25.08 5.22
C GLU A 115 4.57 -24.75 3.72
N VAL A 116 3.44 -24.39 3.12
CA VAL A 116 3.36 -23.90 1.74
C VAL A 116 3.94 -22.49 1.70
N THR A 117 3.47 -21.60 2.57
CA THR A 117 3.94 -20.21 2.68
C THR A 117 5.45 -20.12 2.93
N ILE A 118 5.99 -20.96 3.82
CA ILE A 118 7.44 -21.02 4.10
C ILE A 118 8.24 -21.39 2.84
N CYS A 119 7.77 -22.36 2.05
CA CYS A 119 8.46 -22.74 0.82
C CYS A 119 8.40 -21.62 -0.24
N GLU A 120 7.30 -20.88 -0.30
CA GLU A 120 7.09 -19.76 -1.21
C GLU A 120 7.97 -18.58 -0.82
N GLN A 121 7.95 -18.15 0.45
CA GLN A 121 8.79 -17.07 0.96
C GLN A 121 10.29 -17.37 0.85
N VAL A 122 10.73 -18.59 1.18
CA VAL A 122 12.14 -18.96 0.99
C VAL A 122 12.54 -18.91 -0.49
N ALA A 123 11.64 -19.26 -1.43
CA ALA A 123 11.92 -19.12 -2.85
C ALA A 123 12.04 -17.65 -3.28
N GLU A 124 11.17 -16.77 -2.76
CA GLU A 124 11.23 -15.33 -3.00
C GLU A 124 12.53 -14.72 -2.48
N GLU A 125 12.95 -15.06 -1.26
CA GLU A 125 14.20 -14.57 -0.66
C GLU A 125 15.44 -15.05 -1.42
N ILE A 126 15.43 -16.29 -1.93
CA ILE A 126 16.48 -16.80 -2.82
C ILE A 126 16.56 -15.95 -4.09
N LEU A 127 15.43 -15.64 -4.72
CA LEU A 127 15.41 -14.84 -5.95
C LEU A 127 15.82 -13.38 -5.70
N ALA A 128 15.37 -12.79 -4.58
CA ALA A 128 15.76 -11.44 -4.18
C ALA A 128 17.28 -11.33 -3.96
N ALA A 129 17.88 -12.32 -3.29
CA ALA A 129 19.32 -12.38 -3.08
C ALA A 129 20.13 -12.53 -4.39
N LEU A 130 19.59 -13.25 -5.38
CA LEU A 130 20.21 -13.36 -6.70
C LEU A 130 20.12 -12.06 -7.49
N ALA A 131 18.97 -11.37 -7.44
CA ALA A 131 18.76 -10.10 -8.12
C ALA A 131 19.69 -8.99 -7.59
N ALA A 132 19.88 -8.94 -6.27
CA ALA A 132 20.76 -7.95 -5.63
C ALA A 132 22.26 -8.11 -5.97
N ARG A 133 22.66 -9.23 -6.58
CA ARG A 133 24.06 -9.55 -6.92
C ARG A 133 24.38 -9.46 -8.42
N ALA A 134 23.40 -9.17 -9.27
CA ALA A 134 23.69 -8.90 -10.68
C ALA A 134 24.68 -7.72 -10.76
N PRO A 135 25.83 -7.86 -11.45
CA PRO A 135 26.78 -6.76 -11.56
C PRO A 135 26.11 -5.57 -12.25
N ALA A 136 26.24 -4.38 -11.67
CA ALA A 136 25.93 -3.14 -12.36
C ALA A 136 26.76 -3.08 -13.65
N PRO A 137 26.19 -2.74 -14.81
CA PRO A 137 26.97 -2.57 -16.02
C PRO A 137 28.00 -1.45 -15.80
N GLU A 138 29.27 -1.75 -16.02
CA GLU A 138 30.32 -0.73 -16.05
C GLU A 138 29.95 0.34 -17.09
N PRO A 139 30.18 1.65 -16.80
CA PRO A 139 29.92 2.72 -17.75
C PRO A 139 30.93 2.60 -18.89
N ASP A 140 30.52 1.94 -19.98
CA ASP A 140 31.41 1.75 -21.12
C ASP A 140 31.68 3.10 -21.82
N ARG A 141 32.94 3.26 -22.21
CA ARG A 141 33.57 4.48 -22.72
C ARG A 141 32.79 5.09 -23.89
N ALA A 142 32.62 6.40 -23.84
CA ALA A 142 32.17 7.21 -24.98
C ALA A 142 33.03 6.92 -26.24
N PRO A 143 32.42 6.66 -27.40
CA PRO A 143 33.17 6.49 -28.64
C PRO A 143 33.71 7.84 -29.11
N ALA A 144 34.97 7.84 -29.58
CA ALA A 144 35.64 8.99 -30.17
C ALA A 144 34.89 9.52 -31.42
N PRO A 145 34.98 10.82 -31.73
CA PRO A 145 34.25 11.41 -32.86
C PRO A 145 34.81 10.92 -34.21
N ALA A 146 33.92 10.47 -35.09
CA ALA A 146 34.23 10.08 -36.46
C ALA A 146 34.55 11.32 -37.35
N PRO A 147 35.41 11.17 -38.38
CA PRO A 147 35.85 12.28 -39.21
C PRO A 147 34.74 12.74 -40.18
N GLN A 148 34.75 14.05 -40.46
CA GLN A 148 33.89 14.70 -41.45
C GLN A 148 34.26 14.20 -42.85
N ALA A 149 33.27 13.69 -43.60
CA ALA A 149 33.40 13.37 -45.01
C ALA A 149 32.56 14.35 -45.84
N GLU A 150 33.25 15.23 -46.54
CA GLU A 150 32.77 15.94 -47.72
C GLU A 150 32.51 14.94 -48.86
N GLY A 151 31.43 15.15 -49.63
CA GLY A 151 31.18 14.45 -50.88
C GLY A 151 29.83 13.73 -50.93
N ALA A 152 28.76 14.49 -51.21
CA ALA A 152 27.46 13.94 -51.52
C ALA A 152 27.48 13.23 -52.89
N VAL A 153 27.46 11.90 -52.88
CA VAL A 153 27.02 11.07 -54.00
C VAL A 153 25.52 10.78 -53.77
N PRO A 154 24.62 10.96 -54.75
CA PRO A 154 23.20 10.67 -54.56
C PRO A 154 23.01 9.16 -54.37
N VAL A 155 22.52 8.75 -53.20
CA VAL A 155 22.03 7.40 -52.96
C VAL A 155 20.74 7.23 -53.78
N PRO A 156 20.57 6.17 -54.58
CA PRO A 156 19.31 5.91 -55.25
C PRO A 156 18.23 5.65 -54.20
N LEU A 157 17.07 6.30 -54.38
CA LEU A 157 15.85 6.00 -53.62
C LEU A 157 15.61 4.48 -53.59
N PRO A 158 15.26 3.88 -52.44
CA PRO A 158 14.79 2.51 -52.42
C PRO A 158 13.58 2.41 -53.34
N GLY A 159 13.59 1.41 -54.23
CA GLY A 159 12.41 1.03 -54.99
C GLY A 159 11.21 0.75 -54.07
N PRO A 160 9.98 0.77 -54.60
CA PRO A 160 8.77 0.59 -53.80
C PRO A 160 8.89 -0.70 -52.97
N ALA A 161 8.59 -0.57 -51.69
CA ALA A 161 8.59 -1.65 -50.72
C ALA A 161 7.82 -2.87 -51.25
N PRO A 162 8.26 -4.11 -50.96
CA PRO A 162 7.42 -5.28 -51.20
C PRO A 162 6.11 -5.05 -50.44
N GLU A 163 5.00 -5.28 -51.13
CA GLU A 163 3.65 -5.14 -50.61
C GLU A 163 3.55 -5.81 -49.23
N ALA A 164 3.51 -4.97 -48.19
CA ALA A 164 3.21 -5.42 -46.85
C ALA A 164 1.78 -5.98 -46.90
N GLY A 165 1.66 -7.30 -46.79
CA GLY A 165 0.39 -7.98 -46.65
C GLY A 165 -0.42 -7.26 -45.57
N GLY A 166 -1.52 -6.65 -46.00
CA GLY A 166 -2.25 -5.67 -45.21
C GLY A 166 -2.74 -6.25 -43.89
N ARG A 167 -2.19 -5.74 -42.78
CA ARG A 167 -2.86 -5.71 -41.48
C ARG A 167 -2.90 -4.28 -40.98
N ALA A 168 -4.07 -3.90 -40.48
CA ALA A 168 -4.44 -2.53 -40.20
C ALA A 168 -3.62 -1.95 -39.04
N VAL A 169 -2.80 -0.94 -39.34
CA VAL A 169 -2.33 0.01 -38.31
C VAL A 169 -3.52 0.90 -37.98
N HIS A 170 -3.98 0.85 -36.73
CA HIS A 170 -5.07 1.71 -36.28
C HIS A 170 -4.48 2.99 -35.70
N THR A 171 -4.54 4.07 -36.48
CA THR A 171 -4.26 5.42 -35.99
C THR A 171 -5.52 5.97 -35.33
N ALA A 172 -5.39 6.58 -34.14
CA ALA A 172 -6.52 7.11 -33.36
C ALA A 172 -7.46 6.03 -32.82
N VAL A 173 -6.89 5.07 -32.09
CA VAL A 173 -7.68 4.13 -31.28
C VAL A 173 -8.56 4.90 -30.30
N GLY A 174 -9.87 4.84 -30.50
CA GLY A 174 -10.83 5.45 -29.59
C GLY A 174 -10.79 4.79 -28.20
N PRO A 175 -11.15 5.52 -27.13
CA PRO A 175 -11.08 5.04 -25.75
C PRO A 175 -11.91 3.77 -25.49
N GLY A 176 -12.97 3.53 -26.29
CA GLY A 176 -13.75 2.29 -26.22
C GLY A 176 -12.98 1.04 -26.63
N LEU A 177 -12.20 1.12 -27.72
CA LEU A 177 -11.41 -0.02 -28.20
C LEU A 177 -10.27 -0.34 -27.22
N LEU A 178 -9.61 0.68 -26.66
CA LEU A 178 -8.62 0.51 -25.60
C LEU A 178 -9.20 -0.24 -24.39
N LEU A 179 -10.38 0.18 -23.95
CA LEU A 179 -11.07 -0.43 -22.82
C LEU A 179 -11.40 -1.91 -23.09
N ASP A 180 -11.89 -2.21 -24.29
CA ASP A 180 -12.22 -3.58 -24.69
C ASP A 180 -10.95 -4.44 -24.80
N ARG A 181 -9.87 -3.92 -25.37
CA ARG A 181 -8.56 -4.59 -25.45
C ARG A 181 -8.00 -4.90 -24.06
N LEU A 182 -8.03 -3.93 -23.15
CA LEU A 182 -7.61 -4.13 -21.76
C LEU A 182 -8.46 -5.20 -21.06
N ALA A 183 -9.78 -5.20 -21.26
CA ALA A 183 -10.66 -6.19 -20.66
C ALA A 183 -10.39 -7.62 -21.18
N ASP A 184 -10.08 -7.77 -22.46
CA ASP A 184 -9.86 -9.07 -23.11
C ASP A 184 -8.42 -9.58 -22.96
N ALA A 185 -7.46 -8.70 -22.70
CA ALA A 185 -6.06 -9.08 -22.50
C ALA A 185 -5.87 -10.03 -21.30
N VAL A 186 -4.96 -10.99 -21.43
CA VAL A 186 -4.51 -11.87 -20.34
C VAL A 186 -3.31 -11.28 -19.61
N ARG A 187 -2.39 -10.61 -20.32
CA ARG A 187 -1.21 -9.95 -19.75
C ARG A 187 -1.14 -8.51 -20.26
N VAL A 188 -0.84 -7.59 -19.34
CA VAL A 188 -0.82 -6.16 -19.60
C VAL A 188 0.46 -5.55 -19.02
N VAL A 189 1.21 -4.82 -19.84
CA VAL A 189 2.31 -3.97 -19.40
C VAL A 189 1.99 -2.54 -19.82
N ILE A 190 1.95 -1.62 -18.87
CA ILE A 190 1.67 -0.20 -19.11
C ILE A 190 2.89 0.59 -18.66
N VAL A 191 3.44 1.39 -19.55
CA VAL A 191 4.54 2.32 -19.26
C VAL A 191 3.97 3.72 -19.41
N ASP A 192 3.67 4.35 -18.27
CA ASP A 192 2.99 5.64 -18.26
C ASP A 192 3.48 6.54 -17.10
N PRO A 193 4.27 7.59 -17.38
CA PRO A 193 4.92 8.38 -16.35
C PRO A 193 3.99 9.28 -15.52
N VAL A 194 2.84 9.71 -16.06
CA VAL A 194 2.03 10.81 -15.47
C VAL A 194 0.51 10.67 -15.65
N HIS A 195 0.00 9.54 -16.16
CA HIS A 195 -1.42 9.44 -16.51
C HIS A 195 -2.35 9.39 -15.30
N ARG A 196 -2.90 10.55 -14.95
CA ARG A 196 -3.80 10.79 -13.81
C ARG A 196 -5.04 9.89 -13.77
N ASP A 197 -5.57 9.50 -14.93
CA ASP A 197 -6.83 8.73 -15.02
C ASP A 197 -6.59 7.23 -15.24
N LEU A 198 -5.35 6.75 -15.06
CA LEU A 198 -4.99 5.36 -15.34
C LEU A 198 -5.77 4.39 -14.44
N ALA A 199 -5.95 4.76 -13.17
CA ALA A 199 -6.75 3.97 -12.23
C ALA A 199 -8.21 3.82 -12.70
N GLU A 200 -8.84 4.90 -13.18
CA GLU A 200 -10.22 4.85 -13.66
C GLU A 200 -10.35 3.98 -14.91
N LEU A 201 -9.40 4.08 -15.84
CA LEU A 201 -9.34 3.23 -17.01
C LEU A 201 -9.20 1.74 -16.63
N LEU A 202 -8.28 1.43 -15.72
CA LEU A 202 -8.06 0.06 -15.21
C LEU A 202 -9.29 -0.47 -14.47
N GLU A 203 -9.96 0.34 -13.65
CA GLU A 203 -11.16 -0.08 -12.93
C GLU A 203 -12.29 -0.41 -13.90
N ARG A 204 -12.53 0.45 -14.90
CA ARG A 204 -13.53 0.18 -15.95
C ARG A 204 -13.18 -1.08 -16.76
N ALA A 205 -11.91 -1.28 -17.09
CA ALA A 205 -11.46 -2.46 -17.83
C ALA A 205 -11.67 -3.73 -17.01
N LEU A 206 -11.37 -3.69 -15.71
CA LEU A 206 -11.57 -4.80 -14.79
C LEU A 206 -13.05 -5.14 -14.61
N LEU A 207 -13.91 -4.14 -14.43
CA LEU A 207 -15.37 -4.35 -14.32
C LEU A 207 -15.90 -5.03 -15.58
N ARG A 208 -15.53 -4.53 -16.77
CA ARG A 208 -15.90 -5.14 -18.05
C ARG A 208 -15.33 -6.54 -18.23
N LYS A 209 -14.10 -6.80 -17.77
CA LYS A 209 -13.52 -8.16 -17.77
C LYS A 209 -14.34 -9.10 -16.89
N ARG A 210 -14.79 -8.65 -15.72
CA ARG A 210 -15.60 -9.45 -14.80
C ARG A 210 -17.01 -9.70 -15.32
N GLU A 211 -17.61 -8.73 -16.00
CA GLU A 211 -18.88 -8.92 -16.71
C GLU A 211 -18.77 -10.01 -17.79
N ARG A 212 -17.65 -10.10 -18.50
CA ARG A 212 -17.42 -11.08 -19.60
C ARG A 212 -17.01 -12.46 -19.11
N TYR A 213 -16.12 -12.52 -18.12
CA TYR A 213 -15.41 -13.75 -17.74
C TYR A 213 -15.67 -14.21 -16.30
N GLY A 214 -16.55 -13.52 -15.57
CA GLY A 214 -16.94 -13.85 -14.19
C GLY A 214 -16.32 -12.95 -13.13
N GLU A 215 -16.92 -12.90 -11.93
CA GLU A 215 -16.55 -11.97 -10.86
C GLU A 215 -15.10 -12.11 -10.37
N ALA A 216 -14.55 -13.33 -10.42
CA ALA A 216 -13.17 -13.61 -10.04
C ALA A 216 -12.15 -13.28 -11.14
N ALA A 217 -12.60 -12.86 -12.34
CA ALA A 217 -11.71 -12.57 -13.45
C ALA A 217 -10.76 -11.41 -13.12
N PHE A 218 -9.50 -11.62 -13.47
CA PHE A 218 -8.42 -10.65 -13.38
C PHE A 218 -7.41 -10.94 -14.51
N TRP A 219 -6.47 -10.03 -14.76
CA TRP A 219 -5.33 -10.33 -15.63
C TRP A 219 -4.48 -11.43 -15.00
N ASP A 220 -3.81 -12.24 -15.81
CA ASP A 220 -2.80 -13.18 -15.31
C ASP A 220 -1.56 -12.43 -14.82
N GLU A 221 -1.25 -11.31 -15.46
CA GLU A 221 -0.21 -10.38 -15.04
C GLU A 221 -0.53 -8.95 -15.49
N LEU A 222 -0.45 -8.01 -14.55
CA LEU A 222 -0.57 -6.56 -14.78
C LEU A 222 0.66 -5.84 -14.23
N CYS A 223 1.47 -5.25 -15.11
CA CYS A 223 2.63 -4.45 -14.75
C CYS A 223 2.38 -2.99 -15.11
N VAL A 224 2.54 -2.08 -14.15
CA VAL A 224 2.49 -0.62 -14.41
C VAL A 224 3.83 -0.01 -14.05
N VAL A 225 4.43 0.75 -14.97
CA VAL A 225 5.73 1.38 -14.78
C VAL A 225 5.56 2.89 -14.78
N PHE A 226 6.02 3.53 -13.70
CA PHE A 226 6.10 4.98 -13.54
C PHE A 226 7.56 5.44 -13.57
N LEU A 227 7.79 6.71 -13.88
CA LEU A 227 9.11 7.33 -13.67
C LEU A 227 9.32 7.68 -12.20
N THR A 228 10.58 7.60 -11.78
CA THR A 228 11.03 8.21 -10.54
C THR A 228 10.93 9.73 -10.59
N ASP A 229 10.75 10.36 -9.42
CA ASP A 229 10.56 11.81 -9.31
C ASP A 229 11.77 12.62 -9.83
N ASP A 230 12.96 12.02 -9.76
CA ASP A 230 14.20 12.58 -10.29
C ASP A 230 14.19 12.67 -11.82
N LEU A 231 13.37 11.90 -12.53
CA LEU A 231 13.29 11.97 -14.01
C LEU A 231 12.11 12.79 -14.52
N LEU A 232 11.14 13.12 -13.66
CA LEU A 232 9.94 13.85 -14.08
C LEU A 232 10.24 15.27 -14.61
N HIS A 233 11.36 15.87 -14.22
CA HIS A 233 11.80 17.15 -14.77
C HIS A 233 12.29 17.06 -16.23
N LEU A 234 12.65 15.86 -16.71
CA LEU A 234 13.09 15.60 -18.08
C LEU A 234 11.91 15.27 -19.02
N VAL A 235 10.73 14.98 -18.47
CA VAL A 235 9.52 14.71 -19.24
C VAL A 235 9.08 15.99 -19.96
N ARG A 236 8.89 15.88 -21.27
CA ARG A 236 8.32 16.94 -22.10
C ARG A 236 6.85 16.63 -22.37
N ASP A 237 5.98 17.42 -21.76
CA ASP A 237 4.53 17.32 -21.88
C ASP A 237 3.89 18.71 -22.03
N ASP A 238 2.56 18.75 -21.99
CA ASP A 238 1.73 19.96 -22.05
C ASP A 238 2.00 20.94 -20.90
N LEU A 239 2.47 20.46 -19.76
CA LEU A 239 2.83 21.32 -18.63
C LEU A 239 4.02 22.22 -18.94
N THR A 240 4.90 21.79 -19.85
CA THR A 240 6.01 22.64 -20.34
C THR A 240 5.48 23.90 -21.03
N ALA A 241 4.32 23.82 -21.68
CA ALA A 241 3.69 24.95 -22.34
C ALA A 241 2.76 25.75 -21.40
N GLN A 242 2.14 25.09 -20.42
CA GLN A 242 1.21 25.71 -19.47
C GLN A 242 1.93 26.50 -18.37
N PHE A 243 3.14 26.08 -17.99
CA PHE A 243 3.93 26.71 -16.94
C PHE A 243 5.19 27.36 -17.54
N PRO A 244 5.28 28.71 -17.59
CA PRO A 244 6.47 29.40 -18.06
C PRO A 244 7.73 29.12 -17.23
N ASP A 245 7.55 28.77 -15.95
CA ASP A 245 8.61 28.32 -15.04
C ASP A 245 8.79 26.78 -15.16
N PRO A 246 9.95 26.30 -15.62
CA PRO A 246 10.25 24.86 -15.71
C PRO A 246 10.17 24.14 -14.36
N GLU A 247 10.50 24.81 -13.26
CA GLU A 247 10.40 24.20 -11.93
C GLU A 247 8.95 24.02 -11.49
N ALA A 248 8.07 24.98 -11.81
CA ALA A 248 6.63 24.84 -11.59
C ALA A 248 6.04 23.68 -12.38
N ALA A 249 6.44 23.53 -13.66
CA ALA A 249 6.04 22.38 -14.48
C ALA A 249 6.50 21.05 -13.85
N ALA A 250 7.75 20.99 -13.38
CA ALA A 250 8.29 19.81 -12.72
C ALA A 250 7.58 19.47 -11.40
N ARG A 251 7.21 20.49 -10.59
CA ARG A 251 6.42 20.30 -9.37
C ARG A 251 5.04 19.70 -9.66
N GLU A 252 4.33 20.26 -10.64
CA GLU A 252 3.02 19.76 -11.07
C GLU A 252 3.10 18.31 -11.60
N ARG A 253 4.16 17.96 -12.36
CA ARG A 253 4.38 16.58 -12.81
C ARG A 253 4.57 15.60 -11.67
N ARG A 254 5.40 15.96 -10.67
CA ARG A 254 5.60 15.12 -9.48
C ARG A 254 4.28 14.88 -8.76
N GLN A 255 3.47 15.92 -8.60
CA GLN A 255 2.16 15.79 -7.97
C GLN A 255 1.21 14.88 -8.78
N ARG A 256 1.15 15.03 -10.11
CA ARG A 256 0.33 14.16 -10.97
C ARG A 256 0.80 12.71 -10.95
N ALA A 257 2.11 12.47 -11.01
CA ALA A 257 2.69 11.13 -10.95
C ALA A 257 2.42 10.47 -9.58
N ALA A 258 2.60 11.20 -8.47
CA ALA A 258 2.28 10.72 -7.13
C ALA A 258 0.79 10.35 -7.00
N LEU A 259 -0.12 11.21 -7.46
CA LEU A 259 -1.55 10.93 -7.48
C LEU A 259 -1.90 9.71 -8.35
N ALA A 260 -1.31 9.59 -9.54
CA ALA A 260 -1.53 8.45 -10.44
C ALA A 260 -1.04 7.13 -9.80
N ARG A 261 0.18 7.12 -9.25
CA ARG A 261 0.73 5.98 -8.50
C ARG A 261 -0.19 5.56 -7.37
N ARG A 262 -0.61 6.52 -6.54
CA ARG A 262 -1.50 6.27 -5.38
C ARG A 262 -2.85 5.71 -5.80
N THR A 263 -3.51 6.33 -6.77
CA THR A 263 -4.84 5.88 -7.22
C THR A 263 -4.79 4.49 -7.83
N VAL A 264 -3.74 4.17 -8.59
CA VAL A 264 -3.49 2.81 -9.12
C VAL A 264 -3.24 1.83 -7.97
N MET A 265 -2.38 2.17 -7.01
CA MET A 265 -2.16 1.35 -5.81
C MET A 265 -3.46 1.10 -5.03
N SER A 266 -4.25 2.14 -4.80
CA SER A 266 -5.54 2.03 -4.10
C SER A 266 -6.50 1.10 -4.83
N LEU A 267 -6.59 1.21 -6.15
CA LEU A 267 -7.39 0.30 -6.95
C LEU A 267 -6.91 -1.15 -6.82
N LEU A 268 -5.61 -1.39 -7.02
CA LEU A 268 -5.05 -2.74 -7.04
C LEU A 268 -5.09 -3.42 -5.66
N LEU A 269 -4.95 -2.66 -4.57
CA LEU A 269 -5.09 -3.17 -3.21
C LEU A 269 -6.55 -3.51 -2.86
N ARG A 270 -7.53 -2.79 -3.43
CA ARG A 270 -8.96 -3.05 -3.17
C ARG A 270 -9.59 -4.10 -4.09
N ARG A 271 -9.15 -4.16 -5.35
CA ARG A 271 -9.80 -4.94 -6.42
C ARG A 271 -8.90 -5.98 -7.07
N GLY A 272 -7.58 -5.87 -6.89
CA GLY A 272 -6.59 -6.73 -7.54
C GLY A 272 -6.49 -8.12 -6.92
N VAL A 273 -5.85 -9.02 -7.66
CA VAL A 273 -5.52 -10.36 -7.17
C VAL A 273 -4.06 -10.38 -6.71
N PRO A 274 -3.77 -10.73 -5.45
CA PRO A 274 -2.38 -10.80 -4.95
C PRO A 274 -1.47 -11.62 -5.87
N GLY A 275 -0.24 -11.13 -6.09
CA GLY A 275 0.76 -11.78 -6.94
C GLY A 275 0.54 -11.63 -8.45
N ARG A 276 -0.61 -11.13 -8.91
CA ARG A 276 -0.90 -10.94 -10.34
C ARG A 276 -0.71 -9.50 -10.84
N TRP A 277 -0.27 -8.60 -9.98
CA TRP A 277 0.01 -7.22 -10.36
C TRP A 277 1.29 -6.74 -9.69
N LYS A 278 2.00 -5.85 -10.38
CA LYS A 278 3.23 -5.20 -9.92
C LYS A 278 3.27 -3.78 -10.42
N VAL A 279 3.81 -2.89 -9.61
CA VAL A 279 4.06 -1.51 -10.02
C VAL A 279 5.53 -1.21 -9.81
N TYR A 280 6.12 -0.49 -10.77
CA TYR A 280 7.55 -0.26 -10.84
C TYR A 280 7.84 1.23 -10.95
N ALA A 281 8.94 1.64 -10.34
CA ALA A 281 9.59 2.92 -10.51
C ALA A 281 10.83 2.72 -11.38
N HIS A 282 10.91 3.46 -12.49
CA HIS A 282 12.00 3.39 -13.44
C HIS A 282 12.98 4.57 -13.26
N ARG A 283 14.29 4.28 -13.21
CA ARG A 283 15.37 5.26 -12.97
C ARG A 283 16.16 5.68 -14.22
N GLY A 284 15.87 5.09 -15.38
CA GLY A 284 16.40 5.51 -16.68
C GLY A 284 15.37 6.26 -17.54
N LEU A 285 15.86 6.94 -18.58
CA LEU A 285 14.99 7.50 -19.63
C LEU A 285 14.18 6.39 -20.28
N MET A 286 12.86 6.55 -20.37
CA MET A 286 11.99 5.57 -21.00
C MET A 286 11.98 5.81 -22.52
N PRO A 287 12.34 4.82 -23.34
CA PRO A 287 12.39 4.99 -24.79
C PRO A 287 10.99 5.10 -25.43
N LEU A 288 9.95 4.58 -24.74
CA LEU A 288 8.58 4.52 -25.22
C LEU A 288 7.60 4.78 -24.06
N GLN A 289 6.44 5.39 -24.39
CA GLN A 289 5.28 5.50 -23.52
C GLN A 289 4.09 4.81 -24.20
N GLY A 290 3.36 3.97 -23.47
CA GLY A 290 2.33 3.15 -24.07
C GLY A 290 1.91 1.93 -23.27
N ALA A 291 1.31 0.97 -23.96
CA ALA A 291 0.91 -0.31 -23.38
C ALA A 291 1.20 -1.48 -24.33
N VAL A 292 1.48 -2.64 -23.76
CA VAL A 292 1.55 -3.93 -24.46
C VAL A 292 0.49 -4.85 -23.87
N LEU A 293 -0.35 -5.40 -24.74
CA LEU A 293 -1.52 -6.19 -24.40
C LEU A 293 -1.42 -7.56 -25.08
N ARG A 294 -1.21 -8.62 -24.31
CA ARG A 294 -1.25 -9.98 -24.84
C ARG A 294 -2.65 -10.56 -24.64
N MET A 295 -3.22 -11.09 -25.71
CA MET A 295 -4.55 -11.70 -25.74
C MET A 295 -4.49 -13.20 -25.44
N GLY A 296 -5.63 -13.80 -25.08
CA GLY A 296 -5.72 -15.24 -24.80
C GLY A 296 -5.45 -16.15 -26.01
N ASP A 297 -5.53 -15.61 -27.22
CA ASP A 297 -5.20 -16.32 -28.47
C ASP A 297 -3.73 -16.19 -28.88
N GLY A 298 -2.90 -15.55 -28.04
CA GLY A 298 -1.46 -15.36 -28.27
C GLY A 298 -1.09 -14.11 -29.05
N ARG A 299 -2.05 -13.36 -29.61
CA ARG A 299 -1.77 -12.08 -30.26
C ARG A 299 -1.29 -11.04 -29.26
N VAL A 300 -0.36 -10.19 -29.70
CA VAL A 300 0.20 -9.10 -28.89
C VAL A 300 -0.10 -7.80 -29.59
N PHE A 301 -0.76 -6.87 -28.90
CA PHE A 301 -1.04 -5.53 -29.39
C PHE A 301 -0.15 -4.54 -28.66
N VAL A 302 0.53 -3.69 -29.42
CA VAL A 302 1.35 -2.59 -28.93
C VAL A 302 0.60 -1.31 -29.20
N GLN A 303 0.50 -0.48 -28.17
CA GLN A 303 -0.09 0.84 -28.23
C GLN A 303 0.94 1.87 -27.81
N LEU A 304 1.32 2.75 -28.73
CA LEU A 304 2.26 3.83 -28.45
C LEU A 304 1.53 5.17 -28.39
N ALA A 305 1.90 6.01 -27.43
CA ALA A 305 1.44 7.39 -27.38
C ALA A 305 2.00 8.16 -28.59
N ALA A 306 1.12 8.69 -29.45
CA ALA A 306 1.54 9.48 -30.60
C ALA A 306 1.73 10.95 -30.18
N SER A 307 2.98 11.32 -29.87
CA SER A 307 3.43 12.70 -29.58
C SER A 307 3.08 13.27 -28.18
N PRO A 308 3.90 14.19 -27.62
CA PRO A 308 3.79 14.68 -26.24
C PRO A 308 2.74 15.79 -26.01
N SER A 309 1.82 16.02 -26.95
CA SER A 309 1.08 17.28 -27.04
C SER A 309 -0.44 17.17 -26.78
N HIS A 310 -0.91 18.03 -25.87
CA HIS A 310 -2.28 18.46 -25.55
C HIS A 310 -3.29 17.47 -24.96
N LEU A 311 -3.10 16.15 -25.07
CA LEU A 311 -4.09 15.17 -24.65
C LEU A 311 -3.46 14.00 -23.88
N ALA A 312 -2.68 14.25 -22.83
CA ALA A 312 -2.22 13.18 -21.93
C ALA A 312 -3.40 12.62 -21.11
N GLY A 313 -4.19 11.76 -21.74
CA GLY A 313 -5.36 11.10 -21.17
C GLY A 313 -5.81 9.91 -22.03
N PRO A 314 -6.89 9.22 -21.67
CA PRO A 314 -7.39 8.07 -22.43
C PRO A 314 -7.88 8.43 -23.84
N GLU A 315 -8.03 9.72 -24.13
CA GLU A 315 -8.42 10.30 -25.42
C GLU A 315 -7.20 10.69 -26.29
N ALA A 316 -5.96 10.50 -25.81
CA ALA A 316 -4.76 10.74 -26.61
C ALA A 316 -4.80 9.87 -27.88
N PRO A 317 -4.46 10.41 -29.06
CA PRO A 317 -4.27 9.58 -30.24
C PRO A 317 -3.16 8.56 -29.95
N ARG A 318 -3.54 7.28 -29.88
CA ARG A 318 -2.60 6.16 -29.78
C ARG A 318 -2.47 5.49 -31.15
N VAL A 319 -1.25 5.05 -31.45
CA VAL A 319 -0.97 4.18 -32.58
C VAL A 319 -1.02 2.76 -32.05
N GLU A 320 -1.98 1.96 -32.53
CA GLU A 320 -2.05 0.53 -32.22
C GLU A 320 -1.64 -0.30 -33.43
N PHE A 321 -0.84 -1.32 -33.17
CA PHE A 321 -0.48 -2.35 -34.13
C PHE A 321 -0.25 -3.69 -33.41
N GLU A 322 -0.32 -4.79 -34.16
CA GLU A 322 0.02 -6.12 -33.66
C GLU A 322 1.55 -6.28 -33.69
N ASP A 323 2.17 -6.66 -32.56
CA ASP A 323 3.61 -6.93 -32.49
C ASP A 323 3.92 -8.23 -33.21
N LEU A 324 4.62 -8.13 -34.33
CA LEU A 324 5.05 -9.30 -35.08
C LEU A 324 6.34 -9.88 -34.47
N PRO A 325 6.61 -11.20 -34.63
CA PRO A 325 7.78 -11.85 -34.04
C PRO A 325 9.14 -11.19 -34.36
N ASP A 326 9.22 -10.45 -35.45
CA ASP A 326 10.39 -9.70 -35.92
C ASP A 326 10.48 -8.26 -35.38
N GLN A 327 9.40 -7.70 -34.82
CA GLN A 327 9.31 -6.30 -34.39
C GLN A 327 9.72 -6.07 -32.92
N ARG A 328 9.64 -7.10 -32.08
CA ARG A 328 10.19 -7.16 -30.70
C ARG A 328 9.75 -6.04 -29.75
N PHE A 329 8.63 -5.34 -29.97
CA PHE A 329 8.20 -4.27 -29.07
C PHE A 329 7.85 -4.79 -27.68
N GLU A 330 7.24 -5.96 -27.57
CA GLU A 330 7.01 -6.60 -26.27
C GLU A 330 8.31 -6.82 -25.50
N SER A 331 9.41 -7.13 -26.20
CA SER A 331 10.72 -7.31 -25.54
C SER A 331 11.23 -6.00 -24.94
N ILE A 332 11.05 -4.87 -25.64
CA ILE A 332 11.44 -3.53 -25.14
C ILE A 332 10.64 -3.19 -23.87
N PHE A 333 9.33 -3.42 -23.87
CA PHE A 333 8.50 -3.16 -22.69
C PHE A 333 8.85 -4.09 -21.52
N ASN A 334 9.15 -5.37 -21.77
CA ASN A 334 9.63 -6.27 -20.72
C ASN A 334 11.01 -5.84 -20.20
N GLU A 335 11.90 -5.33 -21.04
CA GLU A 335 13.20 -4.79 -20.61
C GLU A 335 13.04 -3.58 -19.69
N ILE A 336 12.09 -2.68 -19.98
CA ILE A 336 11.73 -1.57 -19.08
C ILE A 336 11.26 -2.12 -17.72
N VAL A 337 10.46 -3.18 -17.69
CA VAL A 337 10.02 -3.82 -16.45
C VAL A 337 11.19 -4.48 -15.70
N GLU A 338 12.09 -5.18 -16.40
CA GLU A 338 13.25 -5.87 -15.82
C GLU A 338 14.25 -4.90 -15.18
N HIS A 339 14.37 -3.68 -15.72
CA HIS A 339 15.22 -2.62 -15.18
C HIS A 339 14.46 -1.68 -14.22
N GLY A 340 13.16 -1.88 -14.01
CA GLY A 340 12.36 -1.16 -13.04
C GLY A 340 12.57 -1.71 -11.63
N GLU A 341 12.60 -0.82 -10.64
CA GLU A 341 12.52 -1.21 -9.23
C GLU A 341 11.05 -1.37 -8.87
N GLU A 342 10.65 -2.51 -8.29
CA GLU A 342 9.25 -2.68 -7.87
C GLU A 342 8.94 -1.63 -6.79
N ASP A 343 7.99 -0.74 -7.08
CA ASP A 343 7.60 0.40 -6.26
C ASP A 343 6.70 -0.10 -5.13
N HIS A 344 7.34 -0.69 -4.14
CA HIS A 344 6.73 -0.98 -2.86
C HIS A 344 7.14 0.10 -1.89
N GLU A 345 6.19 0.88 -1.42
CA GLU A 345 6.39 1.59 -0.17
C GLU A 345 6.81 0.57 0.90
N VAL A 346 8.03 0.71 1.40
CA VAL A 346 8.57 -0.16 2.45
C VAL A 346 8.22 0.49 3.79
N VAL A 347 7.25 -0.09 4.48
CA VAL A 347 6.74 0.37 5.78
C VAL A 347 7.65 -0.17 6.88
N LEU A 348 8.05 0.67 7.82
CA LEU A 348 8.82 0.23 8.98
C LEU A 348 7.98 -0.66 9.89
N VAL A 349 8.62 -1.63 10.56
CA VAL A 349 7.95 -2.58 11.46
C VAL A 349 8.71 -2.63 12.79
N GLY A 350 7.96 -2.65 13.89
CA GLY A 350 8.55 -2.56 15.20
C GLY A 350 7.56 -2.79 16.34
N ARG A 351 7.88 -2.23 17.51
CA ARG A 351 7.03 -2.21 18.70
C ARG A 351 7.12 -0.86 19.44
N PRO A 352 6.02 -0.39 20.05
CA PRO A 352 6.05 0.75 20.97
C PRO A 352 6.99 0.48 22.14
N THR A 353 7.68 1.51 22.61
CA THR A 353 8.39 1.46 23.89
C THR A 353 7.45 1.96 24.99
N TRP A 354 7.26 1.15 26.03
CA TRP A 354 6.30 1.43 27.11
C TRP A 354 6.76 2.52 28.09
N ASP A 355 7.93 3.11 27.85
CA ASP A 355 8.53 4.23 28.58
C ASP A 355 8.12 5.63 28.07
N GLY A 356 7.29 5.70 27.02
CA GLY A 356 6.51 6.90 26.69
C GLY A 356 7.00 7.69 25.48
N GLY A 357 6.45 7.33 24.31
CA GLY A 357 6.49 8.20 23.11
C GLY A 357 7.47 7.79 22.02
N SER A 358 8.12 6.63 22.16
CA SER A 358 9.05 6.12 21.16
C SER A 358 8.67 4.73 20.64
N PHE A 359 9.28 4.39 19.50
CA PHE A 359 8.97 3.18 18.76
C PHE A 359 10.28 2.50 18.36
N SER A 360 10.47 1.24 18.76
CA SER A 360 11.65 0.46 18.40
C SER A 360 11.39 -0.29 17.11
N CYS A 361 12.02 0.15 16.03
CA CYS A 361 11.99 -0.51 14.73
C CYS A 361 12.96 -1.70 14.73
N TYR A 362 12.55 -2.83 14.18
CA TYR A 362 13.37 -4.04 14.01
C TYR A 362 13.29 -4.65 12.61
N GLY A 363 12.51 -4.05 11.71
CA GLY A 363 12.36 -4.55 10.35
C GLY A 363 11.58 -3.58 9.47
N ALA A 364 11.33 -4.02 8.25
CA ALA A 364 10.49 -3.29 7.31
C ALA A 364 9.80 -4.28 6.37
N ARG A 365 8.58 -3.97 5.93
CA ARG A 365 7.76 -4.83 5.07
C ARG A 365 7.14 -4.02 3.94
N PHE A 366 6.88 -4.68 2.82
CA PHE A 366 6.17 -4.04 1.72
C PHE A 366 4.74 -3.66 2.12
N ARG A 367 4.30 -2.46 1.76
CA ARG A 367 2.95 -1.94 2.04
C ARG A 367 1.85 -2.91 1.63
N ARG A 368 1.98 -3.56 0.48
CA ARG A 368 1.03 -4.59 0.02
C ARG A 368 0.91 -5.78 0.98
N GLY A 369 1.99 -6.14 1.67
CA GLY A 369 2.05 -7.28 2.60
C GLY A 369 1.52 -6.97 3.99
N VAL A 370 1.54 -5.69 4.41
CA VAL A 370 0.93 -5.24 5.68
C VAL A 370 -0.54 -4.84 5.51
N MET A 371 -0.98 -4.65 4.27
CA MET A 371 -2.35 -4.28 3.95
C MET A 371 -3.30 -5.45 3.74
N ILE A 372 -2.82 -6.70 3.79
CA ILE A 372 -3.65 -7.90 3.62
C ILE A 372 -4.58 -8.06 4.84
N PRO A 373 -5.90 -8.06 4.66
CA PRO A 373 -6.83 -8.28 5.77
C PRO A 373 -6.59 -9.64 6.45
N HIS A 374 -6.82 -9.71 7.76
CA HIS A 374 -6.76 -10.95 8.56
C HIS A 374 -5.38 -11.62 8.65
N GLN A 375 -4.30 -10.94 8.25
CA GLN A 375 -2.92 -11.35 8.50
C GLN A 375 -2.34 -10.58 9.70
N ASN A 376 -2.97 -10.71 10.87
CA ASN A 376 -2.43 -10.10 12.08
C ASN A 376 -1.16 -10.85 12.51
N THR A 377 -0.02 -10.20 12.35
CA THR A 377 1.30 -10.74 12.70
C THR A 377 1.75 -10.37 14.12
N HIS A 378 0.88 -9.69 14.90
CA HIS A 378 1.21 -9.04 16.18
C HIS A 378 2.32 -7.97 16.10
N ASP A 379 2.83 -7.69 14.91
CA ASP A 379 3.73 -6.57 14.65
C ASP A 379 2.99 -5.24 14.75
N TRP A 380 3.75 -4.18 15.05
CA TRP A 380 3.25 -2.82 15.02
C TRP A 380 3.84 -2.05 13.84
N LEU A 381 3.03 -1.18 13.26
CA LEU A 381 3.45 -0.25 12.23
C LEU A 381 3.42 1.18 12.77
N PRO A 382 4.50 1.96 12.62
CA PRO A 382 4.49 3.37 12.95
C PRO A 382 3.80 4.17 11.83
N ALA A 383 2.96 5.12 12.23
CA ALA A 383 2.20 5.98 11.32
C ALA A 383 2.14 7.42 11.84
N VAL A 384 1.80 8.36 10.96
CA VAL A 384 1.57 9.77 11.30
C VAL A 384 0.11 10.14 11.07
N ILE A 385 -0.41 11.02 11.93
CA ILE A 385 -1.61 11.82 11.66
C ILE A 385 -1.21 13.28 11.70
N VAL A 386 -1.65 14.04 10.71
CA VAL A 386 -1.34 15.47 10.57
C VAL A 386 -2.63 16.28 10.66
N ILE A 387 -2.87 16.88 11.82
CA ILE A 387 -3.94 17.83 12.06
C ILE A 387 -3.60 19.12 11.30
N THR A 388 -4.10 19.22 10.08
CA THR A 388 -3.94 20.41 9.24
C THR A 388 -5.04 21.42 9.53
N TRP A 389 -4.68 22.69 9.58
CA TRP A 389 -5.60 23.80 9.80
C TRP A 389 -5.09 25.06 9.09
N ARG A 390 -5.96 26.04 8.89
CA ARG A 390 -5.58 27.33 8.30
C ARG A 390 -6.28 28.48 9.00
N ARG A 391 -5.75 29.70 8.84
CA ARG A 391 -6.45 30.93 9.22
C ARG A 391 -7.02 31.62 8.01
N ARG A 392 -8.31 31.95 8.04
CA ARG A 392 -9.00 32.76 7.03
C ARG A 392 -9.90 33.77 7.72
N GLU A 393 -9.74 35.05 7.39
CA GLU A 393 -10.62 36.13 7.89
C GLU A 393 -10.79 36.08 9.43
N ASP A 394 -9.67 35.92 10.15
CA ASP A 394 -9.58 35.75 11.62
C ASP A 394 -10.23 34.49 12.21
N GLN A 395 -10.70 33.56 11.38
CA GLN A 395 -11.18 32.25 11.80
C GLN A 395 -10.16 31.14 11.56
N VAL A 396 -10.07 30.21 12.51
CA VAL A 396 -9.25 29.01 12.41
C VAL A 396 -10.12 27.83 11.98
N GLU A 397 -9.81 27.27 10.83
CA GLU A 397 -10.55 26.16 10.22
C GLU A 397 -9.69 24.89 10.19
N PRO A 398 -10.10 23.78 10.81
CA PRO A 398 -9.48 22.49 10.60
C PRO A 398 -9.81 21.96 9.21
N LEU A 399 -8.84 21.30 8.59
CA LEU A 399 -8.92 20.74 7.25
C LEU A 399 -8.85 19.21 7.34
N LEU A 400 -9.85 18.55 6.76
CA LEU A 400 -9.97 17.08 6.74
C LEU A 400 -10.42 16.59 5.38
N GLU A 401 -9.93 15.42 5.02
CA GLU A 401 -10.24 14.69 3.81
C GLU A 401 -11.52 13.87 3.98
N ILE A 402 -12.32 13.77 2.92
CA ILE A 402 -13.32 12.71 2.79
C ILE A 402 -12.64 11.53 2.09
N ASN A 403 -12.62 10.38 2.74
CA ASN A 403 -11.97 9.18 2.22
C ASN A 403 -12.79 8.61 1.07
N THR A 404 -12.25 8.66 -0.13
CA THR A 404 -12.82 8.13 -1.37
C THR A 404 -11.87 7.10 -1.98
N PRO A 405 -12.35 6.29 -2.95
CA PRO A 405 -11.47 5.45 -3.76
C PRO A 405 -10.26 6.16 -4.40
N LYS A 406 -10.31 7.51 -4.52
CA LYS A 406 -9.26 8.32 -5.16
C LYS A 406 -8.11 8.73 -4.23
N ASN A 407 -8.36 8.85 -2.92
CA ASN A 407 -7.35 9.29 -1.95
C ASN A 407 -7.10 8.25 -0.85
N SER A 408 -7.97 7.26 -0.67
CA SER A 408 -7.79 6.25 0.37
C SER A 408 -8.01 4.82 -0.13
N THR A 409 -7.30 3.89 0.51
CA THR A 409 -7.48 2.43 0.36
C THR A 409 -8.50 1.85 1.33
N ARG A 410 -8.75 2.53 2.45
CA ARG A 410 -9.50 2.01 3.61
C ARG A 410 -10.44 3.10 4.16
N GLU A 411 -11.38 2.69 5.01
CA GLU A 411 -12.26 3.63 5.70
C GLU A 411 -12.99 4.61 4.76
N LEU A 412 -13.47 4.07 3.62
CA LEU A 412 -14.17 4.85 2.61
C LEU A 412 -15.46 5.47 3.20
N GLY A 413 -15.76 6.70 2.79
CA GLY A 413 -16.88 7.48 3.32
C GLY A 413 -16.61 8.12 4.68
N LYS A 414 -15.49 7.81 5.34
CA LYS A 414 -15.11 8.45 6.60
C LYS A 414 -14.35 9.75 6.36
N VAL A 415 -14.44 10.67 7.32
CA VAL A 415 -13.68 11.92 7.36
C VAL A 415 -12.38 11.68 8.12
N SER A 416 -11.26 12.16 7.60
CA SER A 416 -9.96 11.96 8.22
C SER A 416 -9.00 13.14 8.05
N HIS A 417 -8.20 13.43 9.07
CA HIS A 417 -6.94 14.14 8.88
C HIS A 417 -5.98 13.34 8.01
N LEU A 418 -5.09 14.07 7.33
CA LEU A 418 -4.00 13.50 6.54
C LEU A 418 -3.22 12.48 7.39
N SER A 419 -3.04 11.29 6.85
CA SER A 419 -2.37 10.20 7.57
C SER A 419 -1.63 9.27 6.62
N GLY A 420 -0.55 8.65 7.13
CA GLY A 420 0.29 7.77 6.34
C GLY A 420 1.23 6.95 7.21
N TYR A 421 1.77 5.86 6.65
CA TYR A 421 2.78 5.05 7.34
C TYR A 421 4.13 5.79 7.38
N ILE A 422 4.95 5.49 8.37
CA ILE A 422 6.36 5.89 8.35
C ILE A 422 7.15 4.84 7.57
N ASN A 423 7.72 5.26 6.45
CA ASN A 423 8.39 4.40 5.49
C ASN A 423 9.91 4.39 5.72
N GLN A 424 10.60 3.37 5.21
CA GLN A 424 12.05 3.27 5.29
C GLN A 424 12.76 4.49 4.66
N ARG A 425 12.17 5.09 3.62
CA ARG A 425 12.67 6.32 2.98
C ARG A 425 12.62 7.56 3.87
N ASP A 426 11.79 7.55 4.91
CA ASP A 426 11.67 8.65 5.87
C ASP A 426 12.84 8.64 6.87
N HIS A 427 13.53 7.50 6.98
CA HIS A 427 14.72 7.32 7.80
C HIS A 427 16.00 7.57 6.98
N GLY A 428 16.90 8.43 7.49
CA GLY A 428 18.23 8.64 6.87
C GLY A 428 18.34 9.79 5.86
N THR A 429 17.41 10.74 5.82
CA THR A 429 17.48 11.92 4.93
C THR A 429 18.65 12.88 5.23
N ARG A 430 19.40 12.72 6.33
CA ARG A 430 20.56 13.57 6.66
C ARG A 430 21.94 12.96 6.36
N ASP A 431 22.09 11.64 6.25
CA ASP A 431 23.40 10.96 6.12
C ASP A 431 23.41 9.94 4.98
N ARG A 432 23.08 10.36 3.76
CA ARG A 432 23.18 9.52 2.55
C ARG A 432 24.62 9.22 2.11
N ALA A 433 25.63 9.48 2.95
CA ALA A 433 27.04 9.26 2.64
C ALA A 433 27.59 7.90 3.06
N ASP A 434 26.93 7.13 3.94
CA ASP A 434 27.45 5.82 4.36
C ASP A 434 26.35 4.75 4.49
N SER A 435 26.44 3.73 3.64
CA SER A 435 25.70 2.45 3.67
C SER A 435 24.16 2.49 3.55
N GLY A 436 23.65 2.17 2.35
CA GLY A 436 22.23 2.14 1.98
C GLY A 436 21.35 1.05 2.63
N ARG A 437 21.49 0.78 3.93
CA ARG A 437 20.58 -0.09 4.69
C ARG A 437 20.41 0.48 6.09
N ALA A 438 19.17 0.78 6.49
CA ALA A 438 18.88 1.13 7.87
C ALA A 438 19.42 0.04 8.82
N PRO A 439 20.00 0.39 9.98
CA PRO A 439 20.40 -0.60 10.98
C PRO A 439 19.23 -1.54 11.28
N SER A 440 19.52 -2.83 11.49
CA SER A 440 18.51 -3.87 11.69
C SER A 440 17.57 -3.57 12.86
N HIS A 441 18.04 -2.82 13.86
CA HIS A 441 17.22 -2.31 14.96
C HIS A 441 17.58 -0.85 15.26
N PHE A 442 16.59 0.02 15.38
CA PHE A 442 16.79 1.42 15.78
C PHE A 442 15.56 2.01 16.48
N LEU A 443 15.77 3.04 17.29
CA LEU A 443 14.68 3.82 17.86
C LEU A 443 14.23 4.87 16.84
N LEU A 444 12.93 4.88 16.52
CA LEU A 444 12.34 5.84 15.60
C LEU A 444 12.31 7.21 16.29
N GLY A 445 13.21 8.09 15.84
CA GLY A 445 13.31 9.46 16.34
C GLY A 445 12.24 10.38 15.75
N ARG A 446 11.93 11.48 16.46
CA ARG A 446 11.01 12.53 16.01
C ARG A 446 11.30 13.00 14.57
N ASP A 447 12.57 13.15 14.22
CA ASP A 447 13.00 13.61 12.89
C ASP A 447 12.51 12.70 11.75
N THR A 448 12.45 11.38 11.99
CA THR A 448 11.93 10.40 11.02
C THR A 448 10.42 10.53 10.87
N ALA A 449 9.68 10.70 11.98
CA ALA A 449 8.24 10.96 11.91
C ALA A 449 7.94 12.29 11.22
N GLU A 450 8.72 13.33 11.49
CA GLU A 450 8.58 14.65 10.83
C GLU A 450 8.91 14.59 9.33
N ALA A 451 9.87 13.74 8.92
CA ALA A 451 10.13 13.46 7.50
C ALA A 451 8.92 12.80 6.82
N ALA A 452 8.26 11.84 7.49
CA ALA A 452 7.01 11.26 7.01
C ALA A 452 5.91 12.32 6.89
N VAL A 453 5.75 13.22 7.87
CA VAL A 453 4.78 14.34 7.78
C VAL A 453 5.04 15.21 6.56
N ARG A 454 6.29 15.65 6.33
CA ARG A 454 6.64 16.46 5.16
C ARG A 454 6.31 15.74 3.86
N ARG A 455 6.60 14.45 3.81
CA ARG A 455 6.33 13.61 2.65
C ARG A 455 4.84 13.52 2.38
N GLU A 456 4.01 13.22 3.37
CA GLU A 456 2.55 13.19 3.20
C GLU A 456 2.01 14.56 2.76
N LEU A 457 2.49 15.67 3.34
CA LEU A 457 2.08 17.01 2.90
C LEU A 457 2.41 17.29 1.43
N ILE A 458 3.55 16.82 0.94
CA ILE A 458 3.98 17.01 -0.45
C ILE A 458 3.23 16.04 -1.39
N ASP A 459 3.25 14.75 -1.07
CA ASP A 459 2.73 13.68 -1.94
C ASP A 459 1.19 13.69 -2.00
N GLU A 460 0.52 14.04 -0.89
CA GLU A 460 -0.95 14.07 -0.81
C GLU A 460 -1.52 15.44 -1.14
N LEU A 461 -0.94 16.51 -0.59
CA LEU A 461 -1.51 17.87 -0.69
C LEU A 461 -0.77 18.81 -1.63
N GLY A 462 0.43 18.46 -2.12
CA GLY A 462 1.29 19.37 -2.88
C GLY A 462 1.86 20.52 -2.05
N VAL A 463 1.88 20.39 -0.73
CA VAL A 463 2.33 21.44 0.20
C VAL A 463 3.80 21.25 0.54
N HIS A 464 4.66 22.03 -0.10
CA HIS A 464 6.12 22.00 0.14
C HIS A 464 6.56 22.76 1.39
N HIS A 465 5.88 23.88 1.68
CA HIS A 465 6.27 24.81 2.73
C HIS A 465 5.04 25.17 3.57
N PRO A 466 4.67 24.34 4.57
CA PRO A 466 3.67 24.73 5.54
C PRO A 466 4.12 25.98 6.32
N ARG A 467 3.17 26.65 6.99
CA ARG A 467 3.49 27.79 7.86
C ARG A 467 4.13 27.26 9.14
N GLY A 468 5.45 27.35 9.20
CA GLY A 468 6.24 26.84 10.32
C GLY A 468 6.52 25.34 10.22
N ALA A 469 7.29 24.83 11.18
CA ALA A 469 7.60 23.40 11.26
C ALA A 469 6.42 22.63 11.90
N PRO A 470 6.06 21.44 11.40
CA PRO A 470 5.06 20.60 12.03
C PRO A 470 5.41 20.32 13.50
N ARG A 471 4.41 20.44 14.39
CA ARG A 471 4.60 20.24 15.83
C ARG A 471 4.00 18.92 16.28
N LEU A 472 4.82 18.05 16.87
CA LEU A 472 4.35 16.83 17.52
C LEU A 472 3.51 17.20 18.75
N THR A 473 2.26 16.73 18.82
CA THR A 473 1.34 16.98 19.92
C THR A 473 1.17 15.76 20.83
N GLY A 474 1.42 14.56 20.31
CA GLY A 474 1.33 13.33 21.10
C GLY A 474 1.62 12.06 20.30
N THR A 475 1.55 10.93 20.98
CA THR A 475 1.68 9.59 20.39
C THR A 475 0.61 8.67 20.97
N VAL A 476 0.01 7.83 20.13
CA VAL A 476 -1.10 6.96 20.54
C VAL A 476 -0.95 5.55 19.97
N PRO A 477 -0.93 4.48 20.81
CA PRO A 477 -1.07 3.12 20.33
C PRO A 477 -2.52 2.87 19.89
N PHE A 478 -2.68 2.15 18.78
CA PHE A 478 -3.98 1.81 18.21
C PHE A 478 -4.05 0.33 17.89
N TYR A 479 -4.88 -0.39 18.64
CA TYR A 479 -5.14 -1.80 18.43
C TYR A 479 -6.17 -2.02 17.32
N TYR A 480 -5.89 -2.96 16.43
CA TYR A 480 -6.84 -3.47 15.44
C TYR A 480 -7.31 -4.87 15.83
N PRO A 481 -8.59 -5.22 15.60
CA PRO A 481 -9.08 -6.57 15.85
C PRO A 481 -8.57 -7.59 14.82
N ASP A 482 -8.40 -7.17 13.56
CA ASP A 482 -8.22 -8.07 12.42
C ASP A 482 -7.01 -7.71 11.53
N LYS A 483 -6.19 -6.75 11.96
CA LYS A 483 -5.06 -6.17 11.22
C LYS A 483 -3.89 -5.92 12.17
N GLU A 484 -2.76 -5.51 11.59
CA GLU A 484 -1.58 -5.09 12.33
C GLU A 484 -1.88 -3.83 13.16
N ASN A 485 -1.31 -3.79 14.37
CA ASN A 485 -1.49 -2.67 15.28
C ASN A 485 -0.73 -1.45 14.77
N LEU A 486 -1.23 -0.25 15.06
CA LEU A 486 -0.60 1.00 14.64
C LEU A 486 -0.08 1.78 15.85
N TYR A 487 1.06 2.45 15.67
CA TYR A 487 1.58 3.42 16.61
C TYR A 487 1.63 4.78 15.96
N PHE A 488 0.73 5.68 16.37
CA PHE A 488 0.57 6.97 15.74
C PHE A 488 1.40 8.05 16.40
N TYR A 489 2.09 8.85 15.58
CA TYR A 489 2.60 10.17 15.93
C TYR A 489 1.61 11.22 15.44
N ILE A 490 1.08 12.04 16.35
CA ILE A 490 0.11 13.08 16.05
C ILE A 490 0.84 14.41 15.93
N PHE A 491 0.76 15.03 14.76
CA PHE A 491 1.31 16.34 14.47
C PHE A 491 0.19 17.34 14.20
N GLU A 492 0.48 18.62 14.43
CA GLU A 492 -0.32 19.73 13.93
C GLU A 492 0.53 20.62 13.02
N THR A 493 -0.12 21.22 12.02
CA THR A 493 0.54 22.18 11.12
C THR A 493 -0.45 23.19 10.56
N GLU A 494 -0.01 24.45 10.49
CA GLU A 494 -0.74 25.51 9.81
C GLU A 494 -0.43 25.49 8.30
N LEU A 495 -1.47 25.55 7.49
CA LEU A 495 -1.39 25.75 6.04
C LEU A 495 -1.64 27.22 5.68
N SER A 496 -1.14 27.65 4.52
CA SER A 496 -1.43 29.00 4.03
C SER A 496 -2.92 29.15 3.73
N ALA A 497 -3.46 30.36 3.93
CA ALA A 497 -4.84 30.68 3.55
C ALA A 497 -5.09 30.49 2.04
N GLU A 498 -4.04 30.68 1.24
CA GLU A 498 -4.04 30.56 -0.22
C GLU A 498 -3.83 29.12 -0.71
N THR A 499 -3.59 28.17 0.19
CA THR A 499 -3.41 26.77 -0.20
C THR A 499 -4.70 26.24 -0.85
N GLY A 500 -4.64 26.04 -2.16
CA GLY A 500 -5.68 25.37 -2.94
C GLY A 500 -5.44 23.86 -2.98
N PHE A 501 -6.53 23.09 -3.03
CA PHE A 501 -6.47 21.63 -3.17
C PHE A 501 -7.10 21.21 -4.49
N VAL A 502 -6.48 20.27 -5.18
CA VAL A 502 -7.10 19.64 -6.36
C VAL A 502 -8.32 18.82 -5.90
N PRO A 503 -9.42 18.76 -6.68
CA PRO A 503 -10.64 18.08 -6.25
C PRO A 503 -10.45 16.61 -5.85
N SER A 504 -9.47 15.91 -6.40
CA SER A 504 -9.19 14.50 -6.06
C SER A 504 -8.71 14.27 -4.63
N VAL A 505 -8.19 15.30 -3.95
CA VAL A 505 -7.76 15.21 -2.54
C VAL A 505 -8.96 15.19 -1.60
N GLN A 506 -10.09 15.79 -2.00
CA GLN A 506 -11.31 15.85 -1.17
C GLN A 506 -11.06 16.51 0.20
N MET A 507 -10.17 17.50 0.26
CA MET A 507 -9.89 18.27 1.47
C MET A 507 -10.93 19.37 1.66
N HIS A 508 -11.56 19.42 2.83
CA HIS A 508 -12.60 20.39 3.16
C HIS A 508 -12.34 21.05 4.52
N ALA A 509 -12.85 22.27 4.70
CA ALA A 509 -12.92 22.92 5.99
C ALA A 509 -14.11 22.39 6.79
N TRP A 510 -13.91 22.18 8.09
CA TRP A 510 -14.92 21.62 8.99
C TRP A 510 -15.12 22.49 10.22
N THR A 511 -16.35 22.57 10.71
CA THR A 511 -16.60 23.10 12.06
C THR A 511 -16.54 21.97 13.09
N VAL A 512 -16.27 22.31 14.36
CA VAL A 512 -16.39 21.32 15.46
C VAL A 512 -17.80 20.73 15.53
N GLY A 513 -18.83 21.54 15.23
CA GLY A 513 -20.21 21.06 15.16
C GLY A 513 -20.45 20.02 14.07
N ASP A 514 -19.90 20.23 12.87
CA ASP A 514 -19.98 19.25 11.79
C ASP A 514 -19.30 17.93 12.18
N LEU A 515 -18.10 18.00 12.77
CA LEU A 515 -17.36 16.80 13.19
C LEU A 515 -18.07 16.05 14.32
N LEU A 516 -18.69 16.77 15.26
CA LEU A 516 -19.52 16.16 16.30
C LEU A 516 -20.75 15.47 15.70
N ARG A 517 -21.41 16.04 14.68
CA ARG A 517 -22.53 15.39 13.99
C ARG A 517 -22.10 14.15 13.21
N VAL A 518 -20.99 14.22 12.46
CA VAL A 518 -20.41 13.06 11.76
C VAL A 518 -20.08 11.94 12.74
N ARG A 519 -19.49 12.29 13.89
CA ARG A 519 -19.20 11.33 14.96
C ARG A 519 -20.49 10.78 15.58
N GLU A 520 -21.49 11.61 15.84
CA GLU A 520 -22.79 11.19 16.40
C GLU A 520 -23.49 10.17 15.51
N HIS A 521 -23.53 10.40 14.20
CA HIS A 521 -24.06 9.45 13.23
C HIS A 521 -23.38 8.09 13.33
N GLN A 522 -22.04 8.07 13.40
CA GLN A 522 -21.26 6.85 13.61
C GLN A 522 -21.55 6.19 14.97
N VAL A 523 -21.70 6.97 16.05
CA VAL A 523 -22.03 6.44 17.39
C VAL A 523 -23.38 5.74 17.40
N LEU A 524 -24.40 6.35 16.79
CA LEU A 524 -25.74 5.76 16.70
C LEU A 524 -25.72 4.50 15.84
N GLY A 525 -25.00 4.52 14.70
CA GLY A 525 -24.81 3.35 13.85
C GLY A 525 -24.10 2.19 14.57
N ASN A 526 -23.03 2.49 15.32
CA ASN A 526 -22.29 1.50 16.10
C ASN A 526 -23.15 0.93 17.25
N ALA A 527 -24.03 1.73 17.86
CA ALA A 527 -24.98 1.24 18.84
C ALA A 527 -26.00 0.27 18.22
N VAL A 528 -26.51 0.55 17.02
CA VAL A 528 -27.37 -0.38 16.26
C VAL A 528 -26.61 -1.67 15.97
N LEU A 529 -25.38 -1.58 15.45
CA LEU A 529 -24.53 -2.75 15.15
C LEU A 529 -24.29 -3.61 16.39
N ALA A 530 -23.92 -3.02 17.54
CA ALA A 530 -23.72 -3.74 18.79
C ALA A 530 -24.99 -4.53 19.22
N LEU A 531 -26.18 -3.98 18.96
CA LEU A 531 -27.44 -4.63 19.29
C LEU A 531 -27.83 -5.72 18.28
N THR A 532 -27.60 -5.52 16.98
CA THR A 532 -28.18 -6.35 15.92
C THR A 532 -27.23 -7.35 15.29
N ASP A 533 -25.90 -7.16 15.38
CA ASP A 533 -24.95 -8.07 14.72
C ASP A 533 -25.08 -9.48 15.31
N GLU A 534 -25.44 -10.45 14.47
CA GLU A 534 -25.69 -11.85 14.85
C GLU A 534 -24.40 -12.63 15.12
N HIS A 535 -23.26 -12.15 14.64
CA HIS A 535 -21.96 -12.80 14.80
C HIS A 535 -21.32 -12.53 16.16
N LEU A 536 -21.85 -11.58 16.94
CA LEU A 536 -21.35 -11.29 18.28
C LEU A 536 -21.85 -12.31 19.31
N THR A 537 -20.90 -12.96 19.98
CA THR A 537 -21.17 -13.72 21.22
C THR A 537 -21.73 -12.81 22.32
N ALA A 538 -22.35 -13.38 23.36
CA ALA A 538 -22.90 -12.60 24.46
C ALA A 538 -21.84 -11.72 25.16
N ALA A 539 -20.61 -12.22 25.32
CA ALA A 539 -19.51 -11.48 25.92
C ALA A 539 -19.04 -10.32 25.03
N GLN A 540 -18.84 -10.57 23.73
CA GLN A 540 -18.47 -9.54 22.76
C GLN A 540 -19.56 -8.46 22.66
N ARG A 541 -20.83 -8.87 22.70
CA ARG A 541 -21.96 -7.95 22.69
C ARG A 541 -21.99 -7.07 23.93
N ALA A 542 -21.66 -7.60 25.11
CA ALA A 542 -21.55 -6.81 26.33
C ALA A 542 -20.42 -5.77 26.23
N ILE A 543 -19.27 -6.14 25.65
CA ILE A 543 -18.16 -5.21 25.40
C ILE A 543 -18.58 -4.12 24.40
N ALA A 544 -19.16 -4.50 23.26
CA ALA A 544 -19.63 -3.58 22.24
C ALA A 544 -20.71 -2.62 22.78
N GLY A 545 -21.68 -3.14 23.54
CA GLY A 545 -22.74 -2.36 24.18
C GLY A 545 -22.18 -1.37 25.20
N ARG A 546 -21.14 -1.74 25.96
CA ARG A 546 -20.45 -0.82 26.88
C ARG A 546 -19.73 0.31 26.13
N ILE A 547 -19.03 -0.01 25.04
CA ILE A 547 -18.34 1.02 24.23
C ILE A 547 -19.36 1.95 23.57
N ALA A 548 -20.44 1.39 23.02
CA ALA A 548 -21.52 2.16 22.41
C ALA A 548 -22.22 3.07 23.43
N SER A 549 -22.52 2.58 24.64
CA SER A 549 -23.19 3.38 25.68
C SER A 549 -22.33 4.54 26.15
N LEU A 550 -21.03 4.33 26.37
CA LEU A 550 -20.12 5.41 26.73
C LEU A 550 -20.03 6.48 25.62
N ASN A 551 -20.01 6.06 24.36
CA ASN A 551 -20.02 6.99 23.23
C ASN A 551 -21.34 7.78 23.14
N LEU A 552 -22.49 7.14 23.36
CA LEU A 552 -23.80 7.80 23.42
C LEU A 552 -23.85 8.86 24.53
N LEU A 553 -23.26 8.59 25.71
CA LEU A 553 -23.15 9.56 26.80
C LEU A 553 -22.40 10.82 26.36
N LEU A 554 -21.29 10.68 25.65
CA LEU A 554 -20.51 11.82 25.16
C LEU A 554 -21.28 12.70 24.16
N HIS A 555 -22.25 12.14 23.45
CA HIS A 555 -23.15 12.85 22.54
C HIS A 555 -24.48 13.27 23.18
N GLY A 556 -24.62 13.14 24.50
CA GLY A 556 -25.81 13.61 25.23
C GLY A 556 -27.01 12.67 25.18
N HIS A 557 -26.84 11.44 24.70
CA HIS A 557 -27.88 10.42 24.61
C HIS A 557 -27.95 9.56 25.88
N ALA A 558 -28.01 10.18 27.06
CA ALA A 558 -27.88 9.46 28.34
C ALA A 558 -28.92 8.36 28.56
N ALA A 559 -30.20 8.64 28.22
CA ALA A 559 -31.28 7.65 28.34
C ALA A 559 -31.10 6.46 27.38
N LEU A 560 -30.58 6.69 26.18
CA LEU A 560 -30.28 5.61 25.22
C LEU A 560 -29.05 4.82 25.66
N ALA A 561 -28.03 5.48 26.20
CA ALA A 561 -26.84 4.84 26.71
C ALA A 561 -27.15 3.81 27.81
N GLU A 562 -27.98 4.19 28.78
CA GLU A 562 -28.45 3.30 29.85
C GLU A 562 -29.17 2.08 29.27
N ARG A 563 -30.12 2.31 28.35
CA ARG A 563 -30.89 1.24 27.70
C ARG A 563 -30.03 0.30 26.85
N VAL A 564 -29.00 0.81 26.17
CA VAL A 564 -28.04 -0.01 25.40
C VAL A 564 -27.17 -0.85 26.34
N ALA A 565 -26.69 -0.26 27.44
CA ALA A 565 -25.86 -0.96 28.42
C ALA A 565 -26.63 -2.09 29.14
N GLU A 566 -27.92 -1.86 29.44
CA GLU A 566 -28.78 -2.77 30.18
C GLU A 566 -29.65 -3.67 29.28
N CYS A 567 -29.44 -3.61 27.95
CA CYS A 567 -30.30 -4.32 27.00
C CYS A 567 -30.27 -5.84 27.26
N PRO A 568 -31.42 -6.48 27.52
CA PRO A 568 -31.46 -7.92 27.76
C PRO A 568 -30.93 -8.71 26.55
N PRO A 569 -30.33 -9.89 26.75
CA PRO A 569 -29.78 -10.69 25.64
C PRO A 569 -30.85 -11.20 24.65
N ARG A 570 -32.14 -11.06 25.00
CA ARG A 570 -33.29 -11.45 24.17
C ARG A 570 -33.30 -10.66 22.86
N GLU A 571 -33.27 -11.38 21.75
CA GLU A 571 -33.25 -10.82 20.39
C GLU A 571 -34.37 -9.79 20.14
N ARG A 572 -35.60 -10.08 20.55
CA ARG A 572 -36.73 -9.15 20.41
C ARG A 572 -36.50 -7.80 21.09
N ALA A 573 -35.91 -7.79 22.28
CA ALA A 573 -35.62 -6.55 23.01
C ALA A 573 -34.52 -5.74 22.32
N ARG A 574 -33.48 -6.43 21.82
CA ARG A 574 -32.40 -5.82 21.03
C ARG A 574 -32.91 -5.20 19.74
N GLN A 575 -33.76 -5.93 19.01
CA GLN A 575 -34.34 -5.44 17.75
C GLN A 575 -35.24 -4.22 17.98
N GLN A 576 -36.08 -4.25 19.02
CA GLN A 576 -36.91 -3.10 19.39
C GLN A 576 -36.09 -1.84 19.67
N LEU A 577 -35.02 -1.96 20.47
CA LEU A 577 -34.14 -0.82 20.75
C LEU A 577 -33.38 -0.35 19.49
N ALA A 578 -32.96 -1.28 18.63
CA ALA A 578 -32.33 -0.94 17.36
C ALA A 578 -33.28 -0.19 16.41
N ASP A 579 -34.55 -0.60 16.34
CA ASP A 579 -35.58 0.06 15.53
C ASP A 579 -35.88 1.49 16.03
N GLU A 580 -35.72 1.75 17.34
CA GLU A 580 -35.81 3.10 17.90
C GLU A 580 -34.59 3.98 17.59
N LEU A 581 -33.40 3.39 17.46
CA LEU A 581 -32.17 4.11 17.14
C LEU A 581 -32.07 4.47 15.64
N ARG A 582 -32.60 3.63 14.75
CA ARG A 582 -32.51 3.83 13.28
C ARG A 582 -33.00 5.21 12.80
N PRO A 583 -34.17 5.74 13.24
CA PRO A 583 -34.59 7.09 12.85
C PRO A 583 -33.60 8.19 13.28
N LEU A 584 -32.87 8.00 14.38
CA LEU A 584 -31.84 8.94 14.82
C LEU A 584 -30.57 8.82 13.97
N VAL A 585 -30.22 7.61 13.52
CA VAL A 585 -29.14 7.40 12.55
C VAL A 585 -29.47 8.16 11.26
N ASP A 586 -30.67 8.00 10.72
CA ASP A 586 -31.11 8.67 9.50
C ASP A 586 -31.14 10.20 9.68
N ALA A 587 -31.61 10.69 10.83
CA ALA A 587 -31.67 12.13 11.12
C ALA A 587 -30.29 12.78 11.35
N SER A 588 -29.29 12.00 11.75
CA SER A 588 -27.92 12.48 12.01
C SER A 588 -27.03 12.42 10.76
N GLU A 589 -27.51 11.81 9.67
CA GLU A 589 -26.78 11.69 8.42
C GLU A 589 -26.32 13.06 7.91
N LEU A 590 -25.06 13.11 7.47
CA LEU A 590 -24.47 14.30 6.87
C LEU A 590 -23.92 13.92 5.50
N SER A 591 -24.20 14.76 4.50
CA SER A 591 -23.65 14.64 3.17
C SER A 591 -22.84 15.88 2.79
N ARG A 592 -21.88 15.69 1.88
CA ARG A 592 -21.13 16.78 1.25
C ARG A 592 -21.19 16.64 -0.26
N TYR A 593 -21.41 17.76 -0.93
CA TYR A 593 -21.32 17.82 -2.38
C TYR A 593 -19.88 18.07 -2.79
N SER A 594 -19.33 17.16 -3.59
CA SER A 594 -17.97 17.27 -4.12
C SER A 594 -17.92 16.76 -5.56
N ALA A 595 -17.33 17.55 -6.46
CA ALA A 595 -17.20 17.25 -7.88
C ALA A 595 -18.52 16.79 -8.55
N GLY A 596 -19.64 17.42 -8.20
CA GLY A 596 -20.96 17.13 -8.78
C GLY A 596 -21.62 15.85 -8.25
N ARG A 597 -21.09 15.24 -7.19
CA ARG A 597 -21.67 14.08 -6.52
C ARG A 597 -21.92 14.37 -5.05
N GLU A 598 -23.01 13.83 -4.54
CA GLU A 598 -23.29 13.80 -3.10
C GLU A 598 -22.53 12.63 -2.47
N LEU A 599 -21.76 12.93 -1.41
CA LEU A 599 -20.99 11.96 -0.64
C LEU A 599 -21.61 11.86 0.75
N HIS A 600 -22.18 10.70 1.05
CA HIS A 600 -22.69 10.36 2.38
C HIS A 600 -21.52 10.01 3.31
N LEU A 601 -21.53 10.57 4.52
CA LEU A 601 -20.44 10.44 5.46
C LEU A 601 -20.72 9.34 6.48
N ALA A 602 -19.85 8.34 6.52
CA ALA A 602 -20.00 7.19 7.40
C ALA A 602 -19.50 7.44 8.84
N GLY A 603 -18.69 8.48 9.06
CA GLY A 603 -18.09 8.76 10.37
C GLY A 603 -16.69 9.36 10.29
N LEU A 604 -15.94 9.28 11.40
CA LEU A 604 -14.53 9.64 11.49
C LEU A 604 -13.64 8.40 11.36
N ALA A 605 -12.46 8.54 10.74
CA ALA A 605 -11.45 7.48 10.67
C ALA A 605 -11.06 6.94 12.06
N GLY A 606 -10.67 5.67 12.13
CA GLY A 606 -10.64 4.85 13.34
C GLY A 606 -9.99 5.52 14.56
N LEU A 607 -8.72 5.94 14.46
CA LEU A 607 -8.06 6.63 15.57
C LEU A 607 -8.76 7.95 15.91
N GLN A 608 -9.17 8.71 14.90
CA GLN A 608 -9.75 10.05 15.06
C GLN A 608 -11.13 10.00 15.71
N TYR A 609 -11.90 8.93 15.47
CA TYR A 609 -13.14 8.62 16.19
C TYR A 609 -12.88 8.31 17.67
N ARG A 610 -11.92 7.41 17.95
CA ARG A 610 -11.60 6.91 19.30
C ARG A 610 -10.95 7.98 20.19
N SER A 611 -10.09 8.80 19.59
CA SER A 611 -9.27 9.82 20.28
C SER A 611 -9.81 11.24 20.13
N PHE A 612 -11.01 11.41 19.56
CA PHE A 612 -11.55 12.74 19.25
C PHE A 612 -11.49 13.68 20.46
N PHE A 613 -12.01 13.22 21.61
CA PHE A 613 -12.08 14.03 22.82
C PHE A 613 -10.78 14.07 23.62
N THR A 614 -9.87 13.10 23.43
CA THR A 614 -8.63 12.98 24.22
C THR A 614 -7.43 13.64 23.56
N ASP A 615 -7.34 13.60 22.22
CA ASP A 615 -6.14 14.00 21.49
C ASP A 615 -6.44 15.03 20.39
N ILE A 616 -7.55 14.91 19.67
CA ILE A 616 -7.86 15.80 18.52
C ILE A 616 -8.48 17.14 18.97
N LEU A 617 -9.57 17.10 19.74
CA LEU A 617 -10.29 18.29 20.21
C LEU A 617 -9.42 19.21 21.09
N PRO A 618 -8.53 18.70 21.96
CA PRO A 618 -7.55 19.53 22.66
C PRO A 618 -6.61 20.30 21.71
N VAL A 619 -6.17 19.68 20.61
CA VAL A 619 -5.35 20.38 19.60
C VAL A 619 -6.17 21.49 18.94
N TYR A 620 -7.42 21.23 18.57
CA TYR A 620 -8.33 22.25 18.03
C TYR A 620 -8.52 23.44 18.97
N ALA A 621 -8.70 23.19 20.27
CA ALA A 621 -8.80 24.25 21.26
C ALA A 621 -7.50 25.05 21.36
N ALA A 622 -6.35 24.37 21.35
CA ALA A 622 -5.03 25.00 21.44
C ALA A 622 -4.69 25.89 20.23
N VAL A 623 -5.12 25.51 19.02
CA VAL A 623 -4.88 26.31 17.81
C VAL A 623 -5.95 27.37 17.56
N GLY A 624 -7.04 27.36 18.34
CA GLY A 624 -8.09 28.40 18.32
C GLY A 624 -9.27 28.10 17.39
N VAL A 625 -9.55 26.83 17.07
CA VAL A 625 -10.76 26.46 16.32
C VAL A 625 -12.01 26.84 17.12
N ALA A 626 -12.94 27.51 16.44
CA ALA A 626 -14.18 27.97 17.06
C ALA A 626 -14.95 26.83 17.76
N SER A 627 -15.51 27.13 18.94
CA SER A 627 -16.24 26.20 19.82
C SER A 627 -15.44 25.06 20.45
N ALA A 628 -14.20 24.76 20.03
CA ALA A 628 -13.45 23.63 20.59
C ALA A 628 -13.21 23.75 22.10
N ALA A 629 -12.74 24.91 22.55
CA ALA A 629 -12.50 25.18 23.98
C ALA A 629 -13.80 25.13 24.81
N ARG A 630 -14.92 25.61 24.24
CA ARG A 630 -16.24 25.55 24.90
C ARG A 630 -16.68 24.09 25.10
N VAL A 631 -16.59 23.26 24.08
CA VAL A 631 -16.97 21.83 24.16
C VAL A 631 -16.11 21.10 25.20
N LEU A 632 -14.80 21.39 25.28
CA LEU A 632 -13.94 20.82 26.31
C LEU A 632 -14.33 21.28 27.73
N SER A 633 -14.70 22.56 27.91
CA SER A 633 -15.20 23.06 29.20
C SER A 633 -16.49 22.34 29.60
N GLU A 634 -17.46 22.25 28.69
CA GLU A 634 -18.73 21.56 28.93
C GLU A 634 -18.52 20.07 29.29
N LEU A 635 -17.55 19.40 28.66
CA LEU A 635 -17.17 18.03 29.00
C LEU A 635 -16.46 17.92 30.36
N ALA A 636 -15.67 18.92 30.74
CA ALA A 636 -14.98 18.95 32.02
C ALA A 636 -15.92 19.22 33.21
N ASP A 637 -16.96 20.04 32.97
CA ASP A 637 -17.98 20.43 33.93
C ASP A 637 -19.04 19.34 34.17
N ASP A 638 -19.25 18.43 33.21
CA ASP A 638 -20.11 17.25 33.35
C ASP A 638 -19.31 16.04 33.90
N PRO A 639 -19.47 15.65 35.18
CA PRO A 639 -18.70 14.57 35.77
C PRO A 639 -18.98 13.20 35.13
N VAL A 640 -20.18 12.98 34.59
CA VAL A 640 -20.58 11.73 33.94
C VAL A 640 -19.86 11.62 32.60
N ARG A 641 -19.92 12.67 31.76
CA ARG A 641 -19.22 12.67 30.46
C ARG A 641 -17.71 12.64 30.64
N ARG A 642 -17.16 13.40 31.60
CA ARG A 642 -15.72 13.35 31.92
C ARG A 642 -15.27 11.93 32.27
N ARG A 643 -16.06 11.21 33.07
CA ARG A 643 -15.75 9.81 33.41
C ARG A 643 -15.86 8.91 32.18
N ALA A 644 -16.87 9.11 31.33
CA ALA A 644 -17.04 8.36 30.11
C ALA A 644 -15.87 8.50 29.13
N VAL A 645 -15.24 9.69 29.02
CA VAL A 645 -14.01 9.88 28.23
C VAL A 645 -12.88 8.99 28.75
N LEU A 646 -12.66 8.96 30.06
CA LEU A 646 -11.60 8.15 30.68
C LEU A 646 -11.86 6.65 30.53
N ASP A 647 -13.11 6.22 30.72
CA ASP A 647 -13.48 4.81 30.58
C ASP A 647 -13.39 4.35 29.12
N LEU A 648 -13.78 5.18 28.14
CA LEU A 648 -13.59 4.88 26.71
C LEU A 648 -12.12 4.75 26.35
N LYS A 649 -11.27 5.69 26.82
CA LYS A 649 -9.83 5.61 26.61
C LYS A 649 -9.28 4.29 27.12
N SER A 650 -9.64 3.91 28.35
CA SER A 650 -9.23 2.63 28.94
C SER A 650 -9.73 1.42 28.14
N CYS A 651 -10.94 1.46 27.58
CA CYS A 651 -11.45 0.38 26.72
C CYS A 651 -10.64 0.26 25.43
N TYR A 652 -10.28 1.38 24.79
CA TYR A 652 -9.53 1.37 23.52
C TYR A 652 -8.04 1.07 23.69
N GLU A 653 -7.47 1.32 24.86
CA GLU A 653 -6.09 0.95 25.21
C GLU A 653 -5.95 -0.52 25.64
N SER A 654 -7.07 -1.23 25.84
CA SER A 654 -7.06 -2.66 26.18
C SER A 654 -7.02 -3.52 24.93
N GLU A 655 -5.87 -4.16 24.68
CA GLU A 655 -5.71 -5.13 23.59
C GLU A 655 -6.76 -6.24 23.68
N ASP A 656 -6.94 -6.85 24.85
CA ASP A 656 -7.91 -7.91 25.08
C ASP A 656 -9.34 -7.49 24.71
N MET A 657 -9.75 -6.27 25.09
CA MET A 657 -11.09 -5.79 24.76
C MET A 657 -11.27 -5.50 23.27
N VAL A 658 -10.29 -4.86 22.63
CA VAL A 658 -10.39 -4.48 21.22
C VAL A 658 -10.29 -5.71 20.32
N THR A 659 -9.34 -6.61 20.57
CA THR A 659 -9.14 -7.84 19.79
C THR A 659 -10.23 -8.88 20.01
N ALA A 660 -10.95 -8.82 21.13
CA ALA A 660 -12.13 -9.65 21.34
C ALA A 660 -13.28 -9.30 20.38
N LEU A 661 -13.38 -8.06 19.87
CA LEU A 661 -14.47 -7.65 18.99
C LEU A 661 -14.15 -7.99 17.53
N PRO A 662 -15.03 -8.69 16.80
CA PRO A 662 -14.84 -8.96 15.37
C PRO A 662 -15.16 -7.74 14.48
N ILE A 663 -15.60 -6.63 15.08
CA ILE A 663 -16.04 -5.40 14.42
C ILE A 663 -15.44 -4.19 15.14
N GLU A 664 -15.28 -3.08 14.43
CA GLU A 664 -14.97 -1.78 15.04
C GLU A 664 -16.25 -1.18 15.63
N VAL A 665 -16.27 -0.86 16.94
CA VAL A 665 -17.40 -0.24 17.67
C VAL A 665 -16.98 1.07 18.33
#